data_AF-A0A7Y5QBQ7-F1
#
_entry.id   AF-A0A7Y5QBQ7-F1
#
_cell.length_a   1.000
_cell.length_b   1.000
_cell.length_c   1.000
_cell.angle_alpha   90.00
_cell.angle_beta   90.00
_cell.angle_gamma   90.00
#
_symmetry.space_group_name_H-M   'P 1'
#
loop_
_entity.id
_entity.type
_entity.pdbx_description
1 polymer ?
#
loop_
_entity_poly.entity_id
_entity_poly.type
_entity_poly.pdbx_seq_one_letter_code
_entity_poly.pdbx_strand_id
1 'polypeptide(L)'
;MENRNRDGVIQTLFLGDTPLKRNEDSVRGSFVTLMGEPFYRIENYDRLEPFFMSLVSSSDHWLFIASTGGLSAGRGSADHALFPYYTEDKLTENSENTGSKAVLWVTRSNRTHLWEPFSNQQRGVYSIRRSLYKNVTGTALVFEEANLDLGLAYRYAWRTSARFGFIKTTWLRNLADSSCQVVLVDGLQNLLPANVATETQGALSCLLDAYKRSELEPASGLGIFALNAILTDLAEPKESLLATTVAQIGLEPSGVLLSSTQLDRFRAGCSVVTETEVRGRRGAYFVHVPLDLAPVEERGWHLIADVDQDSAAVAEKLRRLQGDHAALAKAIEEDIAANASALWAIVASADGVQSSNGALYPAHHFANVLFNVMRGGVFADQYSIRAADFVDFVSSRNRAVLQAHSAFFSALPDQMDVSELQTRAGASGSADLVRLSFSFLPLIFSRRHGDPSRPWNRFSIDIKKADGTAKLGYEGNWRDIFQNWEVLAYSYPEFVESMIATFLNATTADGYNPYRITYRGIDWETPEPDNPWANIGYWSDHQIIYLQKLMEISARVHPGRLQGYLTERRFSYANVPYRIKPYSDLLRDPYNTIVFDWDLERQIADHQRRLGSDAKLLFAPSGQVLVVSLAEKLLTLLLAKLANFVPEGGIWMNTQRPEWNDANNALVGKGLSVVTLCYLRRYILFYRHLLSASGLDAVPLSREVQGYFRAVAEVLRSFQGALDSPIDDHQRRRIMDALGEAGSAYRWNVYHTGFAGEVENAPVMDMVAFLDLTRRYVEHTLRANRRSDNLYHAYNVLHIGDESASVGHLYEMLEGQVAILSSGLLTGEESVNLLESLRESALYQPEQHSYILYPERNLPGFLEKNRLSREQIAGVRILEMLVEAQEPTIITRDFNGVYHFSGQLHNFRDVQRALDALSAHPQYAGLVAQETEKIRALFESTFHHAEFTGRSGTFFAYEGLGSIYWHMVAKLLLAVQETALRLKDDGIVTRLLERYADIRQGLGFNKQPDSFGAFPTDPYSHTPKGRGAKQPGMTGLVKEEILTRFGEVGWFIQDGALVFDPLLIDRQELLDEPSVLSCLDIAGRRQDLDLAPGCLAYTICQTPVVIEVSNAEGVAVYFADGRVQQLDGHVLDGALSRHIFARDGQISRLTVRVRLGG
;
A
#
# COMPACT_ATOMS: atom_id res chain seq x y z
N MET A 1 -20.52 12.28 21.82
CA MET A 1 -20.90 11.54 23.06
C MET A 1 -22.35 11.83 23.46
N GLU A 2 -23.33 11.74 22.56
CA GLU A 2 -24.75 11.87 22.90
C GLU A 2 -25.57 10.82 22.13
N ASN A 3 -25.65 9.60 22.68
CA ASN A 3 -26.71 8.64 22.36
C ASN A 3 -26.77 7.44 23.34
N ARG A 4 -26.42 7.64 24.62
CA ARG A 4 -26.54 6.61 25.68
C ARG A 4 -27.81 6.73 26.52
N ASN A 5 -28.95 7.07 25.90
CA ASN A 5 -30.24 7.15 26.60
C ASN A 5 -31.40 6.53 25.79
N ARG A 6 -31.14 5.36 25.18
CA ARG A 6 -32.18 4.45 24.66
C ARG A 6 -31.98 3.01 25.13
N ASP A 7 -31.53 2.81 26.36
CA ASP A 7 -31.66 1.49 26.98
C ASP A 7 -33.08 1.37 27.51
N GLY A 8 -33.99 0.96 26.60
CA GLY A 8 -35.30 0.46 27.01
C GLY A 8 -35.15 -0.69 27.99
N VAL A 9 -36.20 -0.97 28.78
CA VAL A 9 -36.24 -2.05 29.77
C VAL A 9 -35.64 -3.34 29.17
N ILE A 10 -34.49 -3.77 29.70
CA ILE A 10 -33.80 -4.97 29.22
C ILE A 10 -34.61 -6.18 29.67
N GLN A 11 -35.28 -6.82 28.73
CA GLN A 11 -36.02 -8.04 28.98
C GLN A 11 -35.06 -9.22 29.16
N THR A 12 -35.19 -9.98 30.25
CA THR A 12 -34.52 -11.27 30.41
C THR A 12 -35.06 -12.24 29.37
N LEU A 13 -34.18 -12.72 28.49
CA LEU A 13 -34.51 -13.69 27.45
C LEU A 13 -34.06 -15.08 27.88
N PHE A 14 -34.80 -16.12 27.49
CA PHE A 14 -34.45 -17.51 27.77
C PHE A 14 -34.30 -18.28 26.46
N LEU A 15 -33.33 -19.18 26.42
CA LEU A 15 -33.17 -20.21 25.39
C LEU A 15 -33.54 -21.56 26.02
N GLY A 16 -34.74 -22.05 25.72
CA GLY A 16 -35.36 -23.10 26.54
C GLY A 16 -35.52 -22.62 27.98
N ASP A 17 -35.00 -23.38 28.94
CA ASP A 17 -34.99 -23.01 30.38
C ASP A 17 -33.73 -22.23 30.80
N THR A 18 -32.80 -21.96 29.87
CA THR A 18 -31.52 -21.29 30.19
C THR A 18 -31.65 -19.78 30.00
N PRO A 19 -31.43 -18.96 31.05
CA PRO A 19 -31.41 -17.50 30.88
C PRO A 19 -30.21 -17.08 30.03
N LEU A 20 -30.45 -16.26 29.01
CA LEU A 20 -29.39 -15.73 28.15
C LEU A 20 -28.59 -14.66 28.89
N LYS A 21 -27.32 -14.96 29.11
CA LYS A 21 -26.32 -14.08 29.71
C LYS A 21 -25.80 -13.10 28.67
N ARG A 22 -25.57 -11.87 29.11
CA ARG A 22 -25.00 -10.79 28.30
C ARG A 22 -23.73 -10.30 28.97
N ASN A 23 -22.69 -10.08 28.17
CA ASN A 23 -21.52 -9.35 28.61
C ASN A 23 -21.78 -7.85 28.36
N GLU A 24 -21.82 -7.06 29.43
CA GLU A 24 -22.01 -5.60 29.40
C GLU A 24 -20.70 -4.84 29.61
N ASP A 25 -19.57 -5.55 29.76
CA ASP A 25 -18.27 -4.94 29.93
C ASP A 25 -17.83 -4.17 28.68
N SER A 26 -17.15 -3.05 28.91
CA SER A 26 -16.60 -2.23 27.83
C SER A 26 -15.39 -2.89 27.17
N VAL A 27 -15.16 -2.57 25.90
CA VAL A 27 -13.89 -2.91 25.23
C VAL A 27 -12.77 -2.11 25.86
N ARG A 28 -11.61 -2.74 26.10
CA ARG A 28 -10.42 -2.07 26.66
C ARG A 28 -9.16 -2.54 25.94
N GLY A 29 -8.28 -1.60 25.62
CA GLY A 29 -6.97 -1.85 25.03
C GLY A 29 -5.85 -1.61 26.05
N SER A 30 -4.90 -2.53 26.16
CA SER A 30 -3.70 -2.34 27.01
C SER A 30 -2.54 -3.22 26.60
N PHE A 31 -1.30 -2.82 26.90
CA PHE A 31 -0.15 -3.70 26.78
C PHE A 31 -0.07 -4.68 27.96
N VAL A 32 0.34 -5.93 27.67
CA VAL A 32 0.57 -7.00 28.65
C VAL A 32 1.82 -7.78 28.25
N THR A 33 2.43 -8.49 29.20
CA THR A 33 3.50 -9.45 28.90
C THR A 33 2.91 -10.85 28.74
N LEU A 34 3.17 -11.50 27.60
CA LEU A 34 2.75 -12.86 27.31
C LEU A 34 3.87 -13.57 26.54
N MET A 35 4.17 -14.84 26.87
CA MET A 35 5.28 -15.59 26.25
C MET A 35 6.64 -14.86 26.30
N GLY A 36 6.88 -14.04 27.33
CA GLY A 36 8.12 -13.26 27.50
C GLY A 36 8.24 -12.02 26.61
N GLU A 37 7.19 -11.66 25.86
CA GLU A 37 7.17 -10.51 24.95
C GLU A 37 6.00 -9.55 25.26
N PRO A 38 6.09 -8.27 24.85
CA PRO A 38 4.96 -7.35 24.91
C PRO A 38 3.89 -7.65 23.85
N PHE A 39 2.65 -7.75 24.30
CA PHE A 39 1.44 -7.89 23.47
C PHE A 39 0.49 -6.73 23.72
N TYR A 40 -0.15 -6.23 22.68
CA TYR A 40 -1.35 -5.42 22.83
C TYR A 40 -2.55 -6.35 23.00
N ARG A 41 -3.34 -6.14 24.06
CA ARG A 41 -4.57 -6.89 24.37
C ARG A 41 -5.78 -6.04 24.07
N ILE A 42 -6.74 -6.58 23.32
CA ILE A 42 -8.12 -6.08 23.24
C ILE A 42 -8.99 -7.04 24.05
N GLU A 43 -9.44 -6.58 25.21
CA GLU A 43 -10.38 -7.29 26.07
C GLU A 43 -11.82 -7.02 25.62
N ASN A 44 -12.67 -8.05 25.67
CA ASN A 44 -14.05 -8.04 25.18
C ASN A 44 -14.15 -7.70 23.68
N TYR A 45 -13.20 -8.18 22.87
CA TYR A 45 -13.15 -7.86 21.43
C TYR A 45 -14.39 -8.33 20.64
N ASP A 46 -15.14 -9.31 21.16
CA ASP A 46 -16.38 -9.83 20.60
C ASP A 46 -17.54 -8.82 20.65
N ARG A 47 -17.34 -7.68 21.31
CA ARG A 47 -18.22 -6.51 21.29
C ARG A 47 -17.99 -5.59 20.09
N LEU A 48 -16.88 -5.76 19.36
CA LEU A 48 -16.57 -5.01 18.15
C LEU A 48 -17.24 -5.65 16.92
N GLU A 49 -17.49 -4.85 15.88
CA GLU A 49 -17.68 -5.43 14.54
C GLU A 49 -16.43 -6.28 14.22
N PRO A 50 -16.59 -7.49 13.67
CA PRO A 50 -15.46 -8.26 13.18
C PRO A 50 -14.52 -7.41 12.32
N PHE A 51 -13.22 -7.51 12.63
CA PHE A 51 -12.18 -6.79 11.92
C PHE A 51 -11.09 -7.76 11.47
N PHE A 52 -10.36 -7.38 10.43
CA PHE A 52 -9.48 -8.27 9.70
C PHE A 52 -8.01 -7.90 9.92
N MET A 53 -7.15 -8.90 10.06
CA MET A 53 -5.74 -8.74 10.44
C MET A 53 -4.83 -9.52 9.50
N SER A 54 -3.59 -9.05 9.42
CA SER A 54 -2.47 -9.78 8.80
C SER A 54 -1.48 -10.20 9.89
N LEU A 55 -1.11 -11.48 9.91
CA LEU A 55 0.01 -12.00 10.69
C LEU A 55 1.24 -12.11 9.78
N VAL A 56 2.38 -11.61 10.25
CA VAL A 56 3.58 -11.47 9.44
C VAL A 56 4.63 -12.52 9.78
N SER A 57 5.53 -12.80 8.84
CA SER A 57 6.65 -13.74 8.97
C SER A 57 7.87 -13.16 8.28
N SER A 58 9.07 -13.52 8.74
CA SER A 58 10.32 -13.26 8.02
C SER A 58 10.56 -14.25 6.88
N SER A 59 9.70 -15.26 6.74
CA SER A 59 9.69 -16.24 5.67
C SER A 59 8.54 -15.97 4.68
N ASP A 60 8.28 -16.93 3.83
CA ASP A 60 7.24 -17.00 2.81
C ASP A 60 5.80 -17.23 3.33
N HIS A 61 5.55 -17.24 4.64
CA HIS A 61 4.19 -17.42 5.17
C HIS A 61 3.31 -16.19 4.93
N TRP A 62 2.04 -16.44 4.65
CA TRP A 62 0.97 -15.47 4.72
C TRP A 62 -0.17 -16.04 5.56
N LEU A 63 -0.75 -15.21 6.44
CA LEU A 63 -1.91 -15.57 7.26
C LEU A 63 -2.79 -14.33 7.45
N PHE A 64 -4.01 -14.42 6.94
CA PHE A 64 -5.03 -13.38 6.99
C PHE A 64 -6.21 -13.89 7.81
N ILE A 65 -6.58 -13.18 8.87
CA ILE A 65 -7.50 -13.69 9.89
C ILE A 65 -8.41 -12.59 10.41
N ALA A 66 -9.70 -12.92 10.51
CA ALA A 66 -10.71 -12.08 11.15
C ALA A 66 -10.66 -12.27 12.67
N SER A 67 -11.14 -11.28 13.42
CA SER A 67 -11.32 -11.40 14.87
C SER A 67 -12.35 -12.47 15.25
N THR A 68 -13.16 -12.98 14.32
CA THR A 68 -14.00 -14.18 14.54
C THR A 68 -13.21 -15.49 14.57
N GLY A 69 -11.92 -15.47 14.22
CA GLY A 69 -11.07 -16.65 14.03
C GLY A 69 -11.13 -17.24 12.62
N GLY A 70 -12.02 -16.75 11.76
CA GLY A 70 -12.08 -17.13 10.35
C GLY A 70 -10.85 -16.65 9.59
N LEU A 71 -10.20 -17.53 8.83
CA LEU A 71 -8.88 -17.24 8.25
C LEU A 71 -8.64 -17.91 6.90
N SER A 72 -7.63 -17.39 6.21
CA SER A 72 -6.89 -18.09 5.15
C SER A 72 -5.39 -17.97 5.44
N ALA A 73 -4.63 -19.01 5.16
CA ALA A 73 -3.19 -19.06 5.40
C ALA A 73 -2.50 -19.95 4.36
N GLY A 74 -1.22 -19.72 4.10
CA GLY A 74 -0.40 -20.52 3.18
C GLY A 74 1.03 -19.99 3.02
N ARG A 75 1.79 -20.52 2.06
CA ARG A 75 3.18 -20.10 1.81
C ARG A 75 3.34 -19.60 0.38
N GLY A 76 4.21 -18.63 0.13
CA GLY A 76 4.47 -18.11 -1.23
C GLY A 76 3.28 -17.32 -1.82
N SER A 77 2.27 -18.00 -2.35
CA SER A 77 1.10 -17.38 -2.99
C SER A 77 -0.22 -18.01 -2.52
N ALA A 78 -1.36 -17.44 -2.96
CA ALA A 78 -2.69 -17.95 -2.64
C ALA A 78 -2.96 -19.38 -3.18
N ASP A 79 -2.20 -19.85 -4.18
CA ASP A 79 -2.34 -21.21 -4.75
C ASP A 79 -1.66 -22.29 -3.91
N HIS A 80 -0.93 -21.89 -2.87
CA HIS A 80 -0.21 -22.74 -1.93
C HIS A 80 -0.81 -22.57 -0.53
N ALA A 81 -2.14 -22.70 -0.45
CA ALA A 81 -2.93 -22.39 0.73
C ALA A 81 -3.14 -23.61 1.64
N LEU A 82 -2.99 -23.41 2.95
CA LEU A 82 -3.41 -24.32 4.02
C LEU A 82 -4.93 -24.33 4.20
N PHE A 83 -5.56 -23.15 4.10
CA PHE A 83 -7.01 -22.94 4.19
C PHE A 83 -7.50 -22.14 2.98
N PRO A 84 -8.73 -22.38 2.47
CA PRO A 84 -9.23 -21.72 1.27
C PRO A 84 -9.04 -20.21 1.25
N TYR A 85 -8.49 -19.69 0.16
CA TYR A 85 -8.33 -18.25 -0.06
C TYR A 85 -9.60 -17.65 -0.67
N TYR A 86 -10.35 -16.91 0.15
CA TYR A 86 -11.55 -16.17 -0.25
C TYR A 86 -11.41 -14.68 0.07
N THR A 87 -12.41 -13.89 -0.30
CA THR A 87 -12.55 -12.50 0.12
C THR A 87 -12.78 -12.40 1.64
N GLU A 88 -12.39 -11.28 2.23
CA GLU A 88 -12.42 -11.05 3.68
C GLU A 88 -13.79 -11.35 4.32
N ASP A 89 -14.88 -10.90 3.71
CA ASP A 89 -16.25 -11.14 4.15
C ASP A 89 -16.55 -12.64 4.29
N LYS A 90 -16.22 -13.43 3.26
CA LYS A 90 -16.42 -14.88 3.26
C LYS A 90 -15.56 -15.58 4.30
N LEU A 91 -14.35 -15.09 4.55
CA LEU A 91 -13.48 -15.64 5.59
C LEU A 91 -14.04 -15.34 7.00
N THR A 92 -14.49 -14.11 7.22
CA THR A 92 -15.10 -13.65 8.48
C THR A 92 -16.35 -14.47 8.82
N GLU A 93 -17.23 -14.71 7.85
CA GLU A 93 -18.47 -15.48 8.00
C GLU A 93 -18.24 -16.99 8.19
N ASN A 94 -17.14 -17.52 7.66
CA ASN A 94 -16.87 -18.96 7.62
C ASN A 94 -16.03 -19.48 8.80
N SER A 95 -15.93 -18.72 9.89
CA SER A 95 -15.16 -19.08 11.10
C SER A 95 -15.62 -20.38 11.78
N GLU A 96 -16.88 -20.76 11.62
CA GLU A 96 -17.42 -22.01 12.19
C GLU A 96 -16.98 -23.26 11.43
N ASN A 97 -16.55 -23.13 10.17
CA ASN A 97 -16.28 -24.28 9.29
C ASN A 97 -14.83 -24.35 8.79
N THR A 98 -14.00 -23.32 9.01
CA THR A 98 -12.61 -23.27 8.55
C THR A 98 -11.69 -22.80 9.66
N GLY A 99 -10.54 -23.46 9.81
CA GLY A 99 -9.54 -23.08 10.80
C GLY A 99 -9.68 -23.81 12.12
N SER A 100 -9.38 -23.10 13.21
CA SER A 100 -9.36 -23.66 14.57
C SER A 100 -10.77 -24.00 15.05
N LYS A 101 -10.94 -25.19 15.63
CA LYS A 101 -12.19 -25.61 16.26
C LYS A 101 -11.89 -26.48 17.48
N ALA A 102 -12.59 -26.20 18.58
CA ALA A 102 -12.48 -26.93 19.83
C ALA A 102 -13.87 -27.16 20.44
N VAL A 103 -14.18 -28.40 20.83
CA VAL A 103 -15.42 -28.80 21.50
C VAL A 103 -15.04 -29.55 22.78
N LEU A 104 -15.53 -29.10 23.94
CA LEU A 104 -15.14 -29.61 25.25
C LEU A 104 -16.39 -30.11 26.01
N TRP A 105 -16.27 -31.27 26.64
CA TRP A 105 -17.16 -31.72 27.71
C TRP A 105 -16.45 -31.51 29.04
N VAL A 106 -17.02 -30.66 29.88
CA VAL A 106 -16.45 -30.29 31.18
C VAL A 106 -17.30 -30.90 32.28
N THR A 107 -16.73 -31.83 33.05
CA THR A 107 -17.41 -32.45 34.18
C THR A 107 -16.96 -31.81 35.49
N ARG A 108 -17.91 -31.18 36.18
CA ARG A 108 -17.75 -30.63 37.55
C ARG A 108 -18.96 -31.00 38.40
N SER A 109 -18.73 -31.33 39.66
CA SER A 109 -19.80 -31.65 40.63
C SER A 109 -20.82 -32.67 40.08
N ASN A 110 -20.34 -33.73 39.41
CA ASN A 110 -21.13 -34.78 38.75
C ASN A 110 -22.06 -34.30 37.62
N ARG A 111 -21.83 -33.11 37.05
CA ARG A 111 -22.54 -32.60 35.88
C ARG A 111 -21.57 -32.35 34.73
N THR A 112 -21.92 -32.82 33.55
CA THR A 112 -21.15 -32.59 32.32
C THR A 112 -21.78 -31.45 31.53
N HIS A 113 -20.94 -30.49 31.15
CA HIS A 113 -21.31 -29.30 30.41
C HIS A 113 -20.62 -29.31 29.04
N LEU A 114 -21.33 -28.96 27.98
CA LEU A 114 -20.74 -28.75 26.66
C LEU A 114 -20.23 -27.32 26.56
N TRP A 115 -18.97 -27.11 26.19
CA TRP A 115 -18.40 -25.79 25.94
C TRP A 115 -17.63 -25.80 24.60
N GLU A 116 -18.00 -24.92 23.68
CA GLU A 116 -17.37 -24.75 22.38
C GLU A 116 -16.76 -23.33 22.28
N PRO A 117 -15.53 -23.11 22.78
CA PRO A 117 -14.92 -21.78 22.80
C PRO A 117 -14.81 -21.19 21.39
N PHE A 118 -15.01 -19.88 21.31
CA PHE A 118 -15.07 -19.09 20.07
C PHE A 118 -16.24 -19.38 19.12
N SER A 119 -17.06 -20.40 19.40
CA SER A 119 -18.26 -20.67 18.61
C SER A 119 -19.41 -19.71 18.95
N ASN A 120 -20.30 -19.52 17.98
CA ASN A 120 -21.58 -18.85 18.15
C ASN A 120 -22.74 -19.79 18.52
N GLN A 121 -22.52 -21.11 18.52
CA GLN A 121 -23.56 -22.12 18.82
C GLN A 121 -24.13 -22.02 20.24
N GLN A 122 -23.34 -21.47 21.17
CA GLN A 122 -23.70 -21.37 22.60
C GLN A 122 -23.77 -19.92 23.08
N ARG A 123 -24.00 -18.98 22.17
CA ARG A 123 -24.01 -17.54 22.47
C ARG A 123 -25.04 -17.23 23.56
N GLY A 124 -24.56 -16.62 24.65
CA GLY A 124 -25.38 -16.25 25.80
C GLY A 124 -25.72 -17.40 26.75
N VAL A 125 -25.25 -18.63 26.54
CA VAL A 125 -25.42 -19.72 27.51
C VAL A 125 -24.50 -19.54 28.72
N TYR A 126 -23.25 -19.11 28.47
CA TYR A 126 -22.21 -18.94 29.48
C TYR A 126 -21.84 -17.47 29.70
N SER A 127 -21.41 -17.14 30.91
CA SER A 127 -20.65 -15.92 31.20
C SER A 127 -19.24 -16.10 30.64
N ILE A 128 -18.93 -15.42 29.53
CA ILE A 128 -17.63 -15.52 28.87
C ILE A 128 -16.95 -14.15 28.79
N ARG A 129 -15.61 -14.19 28.79
CA ARG A 129 -14.76 -13.05 28.44
C ARG A 129 -13.82 -13.47 27.32
N ARG A 130 -13.86 -12.77 26.19
CA ARG A 130 -12.96 -13.01 25.05
C ARG A 130 -11.91 -11.91 24.97
N SER A 131 -10.65 -12.31 24.86
CA SER A 131 -9.51 -11.40 24.70
C SER A 131 -8.71 -11.78 23.45
N LEU A 132 -8.23 -10.77 22.73
CA LEU A 132 -7.39 -10.94 21.55
C LEU A 132 -6.06 -10.23 21.78
N TYR A 133 -4.95 -10.91 21.48
CA TYR A 133 -3.61 -10.39 21.73
C TYR A 133 -2.77 -10.45 20.47
N LYS A 134 -2.05 -9.38 20.14
CA LYS A 134 -1.07 -9.37 19.07
C LYS A 134 0.26 -8.80 19.58
N ASN A 135 1.38 -9.48 19.32
CA ASN A 135 2.69 -8.95 19.70
C ASN A 135 3.13 -7.81 18.80
N VAL A 136 4.06 -6.98 19.29
CA VAL A 136 4.56 -5.81 18.56
C VAL A 136 5.16 -6.18 17.21
N THR A 137 5.87 -7.32 17.13
CA THR A 137 6.44 -7.80 15.86
C THR A 137 5.39 -8.32 14.87
N GLY A 138 4.16 -8.55 15.33
CA GLY A 138 3.05 -9.06 14.52
C GLY A 138 3.18 -10.53 14.10
N THR A 139 4.05 -11.29 14.75
CA THR A 139 4.36 -12.71 14.44
C THR A 139 3.53 -13.71 15.22
N ALA A 140 2.84 -13.25 16.28
CA ALA A 140 1.92 -14.07 17.08
C ALA A 140 0.58 -13.36 17.30
N LEU A 141 -0.51 -14.10 17.09
CA LEU A 141 -1.88 -13.69 17.40
C LEU A 141 -2.52 -14.72 18.32
N VAL A 142 -3.01 -14.28 19.48
CA VAL A 142 -3.57 -15.15 20.51
C VAL A 142 -5.04 -14.83 20.73
N PHE A 143 -5.88 -15.86 20.64
CA PHE A 143 -7.28 -15.82 21.00
C PHE A 143 -7.45 -16.48 22.37
N GLU A 144 -8.17 -15.83 23.28
CA GLU A 144 -8.50 -16.36 24.60
C GLU A 144 -9.99 -16.24 24.87
N GLU A 145 -10.63 -17.30 25.35
CA GLU A 145 -11.97 -17.29 25.91
C GLU A 145 -11.92 -17.88 27.32
N ALA A 146 -12.26 -17.06 28.31
CA ALA A 146 -12.49 -17.50 29.68
C ALA A 146 -13.99 -17.76 29.89
N ASN A 147 -14.35 -18.99 30.22
CA ASN A 147 -15.69 -19.36 30.66
C ASN A 147 -15.74 -19.26 32.19
N LEU A 148 -16.38 -18.19 32.67
CA LEU A 148 -16.41 -17.82 34.08
C LEU A 148 -17.31 -18.75 34.90
N ASP A 149 -18.32 -19.36 34.28
CA ASP A 149 -19.20 -20.31 34.96
C ASP A 149 -18.52 -21.66 35.19
N LEU A 150 -17.70 -22.09 34.22
CA LEU A 150 -16.96 -23.35 34.30
C LEU A 150 -15.60 -23.19 34.99
N GLY A 151 -15.15 -21.96 35.25
CA GLY A 151 -13.83 -21.66 35.79
C GLY A 151 -12.71 -22.22 34.91
N LEU A 152 -12.80 -22.00 33.60
CA LEU A 152 -11.81 -22.47 32.61
C LEU A 152 -11.44 -21.36 31.64
N ALA A 153 -10.19 -21.35 31.16
CA ALA A 153 -9.75 -20.54 30.04
C ALA A 153 -9.17 -21.43 28.95
N TYR A 154 -9.64 -21.21 27.71
CA TYR A 154 -9.12 -21.85 26.51
C TYR A 154 -8.46 -20.77 25.66
N ARG A 155 -7.20 -21.00 25.31
CA ARG A 155 -6.37 -20.04 24.59
C ARG A 155 -5.67 -20.75 23.45
N TYR A 156 -5.60 -20.13 22.27
CA TYR A 156 -4.74 -20.60 21.19
C TYR A 156 -4.01 -19.46 20.51
N ALA A 157 -2.81 -19.73 20.02
CA ALA A 157 -1.97 -18.80 19.29
C ALA A 157 -1.66 -19.33 17.89
N TRP A 158 -1.77 -18.46 16.89
CA TRP A 158 -1.17 -18.68 15.58
C TRP A 158 0.25 -18.11 15.55
N ARG A 159 1.22 -18.94 15.18
CA ARG A 159 2.64 -18.60 15.04
C ARG A 159 3.19 -19.25 13.78
N THR A 160 4.31 -18.74 13.26
CA THR A 160 4.96 -19.26 12.04
C THR A 160 6.37 -19.74 12.32
N SER A 161 6.76 -20.81 11.64
CA SER A 161 8.05 -21.46 11.71
C SER A 161 8.53 -21.76 10.29
N ALA A 162 9.66 -21.19 9.88
CA ALA A 162 10.21 -21.39 8.53
C ALA A 162 10.43 -22.87 8.21
N ARG A 163 10.82 -23.66 9.22
CA ARG A 163 11.14 -25.09 9.09
C ARG A 163 9.94 -26.02 9.26
N PHE A 164 8.94 -25.65 10.06
CA PHE A 164 7.84 -26.53 10.44
C PHE A 164 6.46 -26.08 9.93
N GLY A 165 6.36 -24.88 9.36
CA GLY A 165 5.14 -24.30 8.80
C GLY A 165 4.36 -23.47 9.84
N PHE A 166 3.05 -23.70 9.91
CA PHE A 166 2.13 -23.05 10.83
C PHE A 166 2.03 -23.81 12.14
N ILE A 167 2.17 -23.09 13.25
CA ILE A 167 2.07 -23.64 14.60
C ILE A 167 0.85 -23.04 15.28
N LYS A 168 -0.14 -23.89 15.58
CA LYS A 168 -1.23 -23.55 16.51
C LYS A 168 -0.85 -24.07 17.89
N THR A 169 -0.40 -23.18 18.77
CA THR A 169 -0.15 -23.51 20.17
C THR A 169 -1.41 -23.30 20.96
N THR A 170 -1.82 -24.28 21.77
CA THR A 170 -3.06 -24.23 22.54
C THR A 170 -2.78 -24.45 24.01
N TRP A 171 -3.53 -23.76 24.87
CA TRP A 171 -3.50 -23.91 26.32
C TRP A 171 -4.93 -24.02 26.87
N LEU A 172 -5.15 -24.97 27.76
CA LEU A 172 -6.37 -25.11 28.54
C LEU A 172 -6.01 -24.98 30.02
N ARG A 173 -6.56 -23.97 30.69
CA ARG A 173 -6.26 -23.65 32.09
C ARG A 173 -7.48 -23.77 32.96
N ASN A 174 -7.33 -24.49 34.08
CA ASN A 174 -8.27 -24.44 35.20
C ASN A 174 -8.08 -23.15 35.98
N LEU A 175 -9.13 -22.33 36.08
CA LEU A 175 -9.12 -21.07 36.84
C LEU A 175 -9.66 -21.26 38.26
N ALA A 176 -10.25 -22.42 38.56
CA ALA A 176 -10.84 -22.71 39.86
C ALA A 176 -9.87 -23.43 40.79
N ASP A 177 -10.14 -23.32 42.09
CA ASP A 177 -9.42 -24.03 43.15
C ASP A 177 -9.88 -25.51 43.30
N SER A 178 -10.70 -26.00 42.37
CA SER A 178 -11.19 -27.39 42.33
C SER A 178 -10.84 -28.06 41.00
N SER A 179 -10.56 -29.36 41.05
CA SER A 179 -10.29 -30.14 39.85
C SER A 179 -11.52 -30.31 38.96
N CYS A 180 -11.29 -30.57 37.68
CA CYS A 180 -12.34 -30.99 36.74
C CYS A 180 -11.82 -32.02 35.74
N GLN A 181 -12.74 -32.78 35.17
CA GLN A 181 -12.44 -33.61 34.00
C GLN A 181 -12.89 -32.89 32.75
N VAL A 182 -12.07 -32.93 31.71
CA VAL A 182 -12.37 -32.36 30.40
C VAL A 182 -12.14 -33.42 29.33
N VAL A 183 -13.17 -33.77 28.56
CA VAL A 183 -13.01 -34.53 27.32
C VAL A 183 -13.09 -33.54 26.17
N LEU A 184 -12.04 -33.43 25.36
CA LEU A 184 -11.97 -32.43 24.30
C LEU A 184 -11.75 -33.05 22.92
N VAL A 185 -12.29 -32.38 21.91
CA VAL A 185 -11.92 -32.51 20.51
C VAL A 185 -11.37 -31.16 20.06
N ASP A 186 -10.07 -31.07 19.80
CA ASP A 186 -9.38 -29.85 19.35
C ASP A 186 -8.66 -30.10 18.02
N GLY A 187 -8.69 -29.13 17.12
CA GLY A 187 -8.13 -29.34 15.80
C GLY A 187 -8.23 -28.18 14.82
N LEU A 188 -7.97 -28.53 13.56
CA LEU A 188 -8.09 -27.69 12.38
C LEU A 188 -9.10 -28.34 11.42
N GLN A 189 -9.92 -27.54 10.74
CA GLN A 189 -10.86 -28.05 9.74
C GLN A 189 -10.85 -27.25 8.43
N ASN A 190 -11.33 -27.91 7.38
CA ASN A 190 -11.32 -27.43 6.00
C ASN A 190 -9.89 -27.15 5.49
N LEU A 191 -8.98 -28.06 5.81
CA LEU A 191 -7.62 -28.08 5.29
C LEU A 191 -7.66 -28.33 3.78
N LEU A 192 -6.88 -27.55 3.04
CA LEU A 192 -6.67 -27.78 1.61
C LEU A 192 -5.52 -28.77 1.40
N PRO A 193 -5.68 -29.73 0.49
CA PRO A 193 -4.53 -30.46 -0.05
C PRO A 193 -3.68 -29.53 -0.94
N ALA A 194 -2.45 -29.93 -1.20
CA ALA A 194 -1.59 -29.27 -2.20
C ALA A 194 -2.18 -29.35 -3.62
N ASN A 195 -1.62 -28.57 -4.55
CA ASN A 195 -2.03 -28.50 -5.96
C ASN A 195 -3.48 -28.02 -6.19
N VAL A 196 -3.96 -27.10 -5.36
CA VAL A 196 -5.29 -26.49 -5.48
C VAL A 196 -5.15 -25.02 -5.86
N ALA A 197 -5.45 -24.70 -7.12
CA ALA A 197 -5.49 -23.30 -7.55
C ALA A 197 -6.65 -22.53 -6.90
N THR A 198 -6.42 -21.25 -6.61
CA THR A 198 -7.38 -20.34 -5.98
C THR A 198 -8.70 -20.28 -6.78
N GLU A 199 -8.60 -20.20 -8.10
CA GLU A 199 -9.75 -20.16 -9.02
C GLU A 199 -10.57 -21.45 -8.96
N THR A 200 -9.90 -22.61 -8.94
CA THR A 200 -10.56 -23.92 -8.79
C THR A 200 -11.28 -24.02 -7.45
N GLN A 201 -10.64 -23.62 -6.35
CA GLN A 201 -11.28 -23.62 -5.04
C GLN A 201 -12.47 -22.64 -4.99
N GLY A 202 -12.34 -21.46 -5.61
CA GLY A 202 -13.38 -20.44 -5.64
C GLY A 202 -14.61 -20.83 -6.46
N ALA A 203 -14.42 -21.49 -7.60
CA ALA A 203 -15.49 -21.80 -8.55
C ALA A 203 -16.00 -23.25 -8.49
N LEU A 204 -15.14 -24.22 -8.14
CA LEU A 204 -15.39 -25.66 -8.30
C LEU A 204 -15.16 -26.47 -7.02
N SER A 205 -15.28 -25.85 -5.83
CA SER A 205 -14.97 -26.50 -4.54
C SER A 205 -15.67 -27.84 -4.30
N CYS A 206 -16.93 -28.02 -4.72
CA CYS A 206 -17.66 -29.28 -4.55
C CYS A 206 -17.14 -30.39 -5.47
N LEU A 207 -16.71 -30.05 -6.69
CA LEU A 207 -16.03 -31.00 -7.59
C LEU A 207 -14.66 -31.37 -7.01
N LEU A 208 -13.92 -30.38 -6.51
CA LEU A 208 -12.63 -30.61 -5.86
C LEU A 208 -12.76 -31.56 -4.66
N ASP A 209 -13.82 -31.42 -3.84
CA ASP A 209 -14.07 -32.30 -2.70
C ASP A 209 -14.07 -33.78 -3.11
N ALA A 210 -14.56 -34.13 -4.30
CA ALA A 210 -14.57 -35.51 -4.82
C ALA A 210 -13.16 -36.11 -5.04
N TYR A 211 -12.14 -35.26 -5.20
CA TYR A 211 -10.74 -35.67 -5.40
C TYR A 211 -9.95 -35.74 -4.10
N LYS A 212 -10.48 -35.22 -2.99
CA LYS A 212 -9.75 -35.15 -1.72
C LYS A 212 -9.59 -36.53 -1.08
N ARG A 213 -8.38 -36.81 -0.61
CA ARG A 213 -8.03 -37.99 0.18
C ARG A 213 -7.23 -37.55 1.40
N SER A 214 -7.72 -37.91 2.57
CA SER A 214 -7.07 -37.63 3.86
C SER A 214 -6.69 -38.95 4.51
N GLU A 215 -5.46 -39.08 4.96
CA GLU A 215 -4.88 -40.31 5.51
C GLU A 215 -4.18 -40.04 6.85
N LEU A 216 -4.21 -41.01 7.77
CA LEU A 216 -3.48 -40.97 9.03
C LEU A 216 -2.36 -42.01 9.00
N GLU A 217 -1.14 -41.61 9.30
CA GLU A 217 -0.06 -42.54 9.62
C GLU A 217 -0.14 -42.89 11.13
N PRO A 218 -0.56 -44.11 11.50
CA PRO A 218 -0.93 -44.39 12.89
C PRO A 218 0.23 -44.37 13.89
N ALA A 219 1.47 -44.66 13.47
CA ALA A 219 2.60 -44.74 14.39
C ALA A 219 3.07 -43.37 14.87
N SER A 220 2.97 -42.35 14.01
CA SER A 220 3.35 -40.97 14.30
C SER A 220 2.16 -40.06 14.60
N GLY A 221 0.95 -40.46 14.20
CA GLY A 221 -0.24 -39.60 14.24
C GLY A 221 -0.26 -38.53 13.15
N LEU A 222 0.60 -38.61 12.13
CA LEU A 222 0.66 -37.63 11.05
C LEU A 222 -0.58 -37.73 10.14
N GLY A 223 -1.35 -36.65 10.03
CA GLY A 223 -2.39 -36.47 9.03
C GLY A 223 -1.80 -35.98 7.70
N ILE A 224 -2.19 -36.61 6.59
CA ILE A 224 -1.75 -36.33 5.23
C ILE A 224 -2.99 -36.00 4.39
N PHE A 225 -3.01 -34.82 3.78
CA PHE A 225 -4.12 -34.29 2.99
C PHE A 225 -3.66 -34.07 1.55
N ALA A 226 -4.14 -34.89 0.63
CA ALA A 226 -3.74 -34.86 -0.77
C ALA A 226 -4.96 -34.89 -1.71
N LEU A 227 -4.72 -34.57 -2.98
CA LEU A 227 -5.63 -34.94 -4.04
C LEU A 227 -5.27 -36.33 -4.53
N ASN A 228 -6.27 -37.15 -4.86
CA ASN A 228 -6.04 -38.44 -5.49
C ASN A 228 -5.47 -38.30 -6.91
N ALA A 229 -5.78 -37.18 -7.59
CA ALA A 229 -5.19 -36.73 -8.84
C ALA A 229 -5.41 -35.21 -8.98
N ILE A 230 -4.57 -34.51 -9.73
CA ILE A 230 -4.76 -33.07 -9.99
C ILE A 230 -5.97 -32.90 -10.93
N LEU A 231 -6.88 -32.01 -10.55
CA LEU A 231 -8.06 -31.70 -11.36
C LEU A 231 -7.65 -31.13 -12.73
N THR A 232 -8.16 -31.72 -13.81
CA THR A 232 -7.95 -31.24 -15.19
C THR A 232 -9.04 -31.79 -16.11
N ASP A 233 -9.41 -31.01 -17.13
CA ASP A 233 -10.25 -31.46 -18.24
C ASP A 233 -9.45 -32.16 -19.35
N LEU A 234 -8.11 -32.13 -19.28
CA LEU A 234 -7.26 -32.85 -20.22
C LEU A 234 -7.39 -34.36 -19.97
N ALA A 235 -7.57 -35.11 -21.05
CA ALA A 235 -7.69 -36.57 -21.01
C ALA A 235 -6.31 -37.25 -20.88
N GLU A 236 -5.57 -36.90 -19.83
CA GLU A 236 -4.24 -37.44 -19.52
C GLU A 236 -4.07 -37.70 -18.01
N PRO A 237 -3.17 -38.64 -17.62
CA PRO A 237 -2.83 -38.82 -16.21
C PRO A 237 -2.19 -37.54 -15.63
N LYS A 238 -2.65 -37.12 -14.46
CA LYS A 238 -2.10 -35.96 -13.76
C LYS A 238 -1.97 -36.24 -12.27
N GLU A 239 -0.84 -36.82 -11.89
CA GLU A 239 -0.55 -37.23 -10.51
C GLU A 239 -0.43 -36.04 -9.56
N SER A 240 -0.94 -36.19 -8.33
CA SER A 240 -0.73 -35.22 -7.25
C SER A 240 0.26 -35.79 -6.24
N LEU A 241 1.53 -35.38 -6.36
CA LEU A 241 2.64 -35.91 -5.57
C LEU A 241 3.06 -35.01 -4.39
N LEU A 242 2.21 -34.05 -4.03
CA LEU A 242 2.39 -33.15 -2.89
C LEU A 242 1.19 -33.28 -1.95
N ALA A 243 1.43 -33.06 -0.67
CA ALA A 243 0.40 -33.10 0.36
C ALA A 243 0.53 -31.94 1.36
N THR A 244 -0.59 -31.54 1.95
CA THR A 244 -0.59 -30.80 3.20
C THR A 244 -0.47 -31.80 4.34
N THR A 245 0.28 -31.45 5.39
CA THR A 245 0.49 -32.34 6.55
C THR A 245 0.12 -31.64 7.83
N VAL A 246 -0.47 -32.37 8.78
CA VAL A 246 -0.75 -31.88 10.14
C VAL A 246 -0.38 -32.95 11.17
N ALA A 247 0.28 -32.56 12.25
CA ALA A 247 0.58 -33.43 13.38
C ALA A 247 0.34 -32.71 14.71
N GLN A 248 0.29 -33.48 15.81
CA GLN A 248 0.19 -32.95 17.17
C GLN A 248 1.38 -33.36 18.02
N ILE A 249 1.76 -32.51 18.98
CA ILE A 249 2.66 -32.89 20.07
C ILE A 249 2.15 -32.28 21.38
N GLY A 250 2.37 -32.97 22.50
CA GLY A 250 1.98 -32.52 23.84
C GLY A 250 0.72 -33.18 24.40
N LEU A 251 -0.02 -33.97 23.60
CA LEU A 251 -1.15 -34.77 24.05
C LEU A 251 -0.93 -36.26 23.77
N GLU A 252 -1.66 -37.09 24.52
CA GLU A 252 -1.83 -38.52 24.25
C GLU A 252 -3.24 -38.76 23.69
N PRO A 253 -3.43 -38.71 22.36
CA PRO A 253 -4.75 -38.82 21.74
C PRO A 253 -5.32 -40.23 21.90
N SER A 254 -6.56 -40.28 22.39
CA SER A 254 -7.38 -41.51 22.39
C SER A 254 -8.11 -41.71 21.05
N GLY A 255 -8.18 -40.67 20.21
CA GLY A 255 -8.68 -40.76 18.85
C GLY A 255 -8.22 -39.58 17.98
N VAL A 256 -8.17 -39.80 16.66
CA VAL A 256 -7.82 -38.78 15.66
C VAL A 256 -8.86 -38.75 14.55
N LEU A 257 -9.34 -37.57 14.16
CA LEU A 257 -10.28 -37.40 13.05
C LEU A 257 -9.59 -36.71 11.88
N LEU A 258 -9.91 -37.16 10.67
CA LEU A 258 -9.42 -36.60 9.41
C LEU A 258 -10.50 -35.77 8.69
N SER A 259 -11.69 -35.68 9.27
CA SER A 259 -12.83 -34.92 8.77
C SER A 259 -13.66 -34.34 9.92
N SER A 260 -14.52 -33.36 9.62
CA SER A 260 -15.45 -32.79 10.60
C SER A 260 -16.73 -33.63 10.80
N THR A 261 -16.82 -34.82 10.20
CA THR A 261 -18.07 -35.61 10.11
C THR A 261 -18.61 -36.06 11.47
N GLN A 262 -17.72 -36.30 12.44
CA GLN A 262 -18.09 -36.80 13.77
C GLN A 262 -18.30 -35.67 14.80
N LEU A 263 -18.09 -34.39 14.46
CA LEU A 263 -18.19 -33.29 15.41
C LEU A 263 -19.60 -33.12 15.98
N ASP A 264 -20.65 -33.23 15.16
CA ASP A 264 -22.03 -33.10 15.65
C ASP A 264 -22.42 -34.24 16.59
N ARG A 265 -21.91 -35.45 16.33
CA ARG A 265 -22.09 -36.58 17.24
C ARG A 265 -21.39 -36.33 18.58
N PHE A 266 -20.19 -35.76 18.55
CA PHE A 266 -19.49 -35.35 19.77
C PHE A 266 -20.22 -34.22 20.51
N ARG A 267 -20.78 -33.23 19.82
CA ARG A 267 -21.65 -32.22 20.46
C ARG A 267 -22.87 -32.85 21.15
N ALA A 268 -23.39 -33.94 20.59
CA ALA A 268 -24.52 -34.69 21.15
C ALA A 268 -24.15 -35.68 22.28
N GLY A 269 -22.90 -35.68 22.78
CA GLY A 269 -22.46 -36.54 23.88
C GLY A 269 -21.98 -37.93 23.46
N CYS A 270 -21.78 -38.18 22.16
CA CYS A 270 -21.21 -39.45 21.67
C CYS A 270 -19.68 -39.38 21.62
N SER A 271 -19.01 -40.48 21.97
CA SER A 271 -17.56 -40.62 21.71
C SER A 271 -17.27 -40.67 20.20
N VAL A 272 -16.01 -40.47 19.82
CA VAL A 272 -15.55 -40.48 18.42
C VAL A 272 -14.76 -41.75 18.11
N VAL A 273 -14.65 -42.08 16.82
CA VAL A 273 -13.85 -43.19 16.32
C VAL A 273 -12.72 -42.64 15.45
N THR A 274 -11.50 -43.13 15.65
CA THR A 274 -10.34 -42.75 14.84
C THR A 274 -10.59 -42.98 13.35
N GLU A 275 -10.30 -41.98 12.54
CA GLU A 275 -10.38 -42.03 11.08
C GLU A 275 -8.96 -42.27 10.54
N THR A 276 -8.74 -43.40 9.87
CA THR A 276 -7.44 -43.70 9.23
C THR A 276 -7.39 -43.26 7.77
N GLU A 277 -8.55 -43.18 7.12
CA GLU A 277 -8.71 -42.72 5.74
C GLU A 277 -10.10 -42.10 5.53
N VAL A 278 -10.14 -40.95 4.85
CA VAL A 278 -11.37 -40.29 4.40
C VAL A 278 -11.23 -39.85 2.95
N ARG A 279 -12.24 -40.11 2.12
CA ARG A 279 -12.27 -39.78 0.68
C ARG A 279 -13.48 -38.93 0.34
N GLY A 280 -13.35 -38.01 -0.62
CA GLY A 280 -14.48 -37.24 -1.12
C GLY A 280 -15.03 -36.19 -0.15
N ARG A 281 -14.25 -35.81 0.87
CA ARG A 281 -14.64 -34.90 1.95
C ARG A 281 -13.55 -33.87 2.21
N ARG A 282 -13.94 -32.73 2.80
CA ARG A 282 -13.02 -31.71 3.28
C ARG A 282 -12.14 -32.29 4.39
N GLY A 283 -10.83 -32.07 4.28
CA GLY A 283 -9.86 -32.51 5.28
C GLY A 283 -10.01 -31.73 6.59
N ALA A 284 -9.82 -32.42 7.70
CA ALA A 284 -9.67 -31.85 9.02
C ALA A 284 -8.63 -32.66 9.80
N TYR A 285 -8.09 -32.11 10.88
CA TYR A 285 -7.24 -32.84 11.80
C TYR A 285 -7.69 -32.49 13.22
N PHE A 286 -8.33 -33.45 13.90
CA PHE A 286 -8.76 -33.28 15.28
C PHE A 286 -8.18 -34.36 16.18
N VAL A 287 -7.81 -33.97 17.40
CA VAL A 287 -7.39 -34.88 18.47
C VAL A 287 -8.47 -34.98 19.53
N HIS A 288 -8.83 -36.21 19.91
CA HIS A 288 -9.77 -36.50 20.97
C HIS A 288 -9.03 -37.01 22.22
N VAL A 289 -9.15 -36.27 23.33
CA VAL A 289 -8.36 -36.52 24.55
C VAL A 289 -9.23 -36.32 25.80
N PRO A 290 -9.24 -37.28 26.74
CA PRO A 290 -9.66 -37.05 28.12
C PRO A 290 -8.50 -36.46 28.94
N LEU A 291 -8.77 -35.39 29.68
CA LEU A 291 -7.82 -34.70 30.56
C LEU A 291 -8.41 -34.57 31.96
N ASP A 292 -7.61 -34.89 32.98
CA ASP A 292 -7.85 -34.49 34.37
C ASP A 292 -7.05 -33.22 34.64
N LEU A 293 -7.75 -32.12 34.98
CA LEU A 293 -7.13 -30.84 35.31
C LEU A 293 -7.22 -30.58 36.81
N ALA A 294 -6.07 -30.54 37.47
CA ALA A 294 -5.92 -30.13 38.86
C ALA A 294 -6.27 -28.64 39.03
N PRO A 295 -6.52 -28.18 40.27
CA PRO A 295 -6.67 -26.76 40.57
C PRO A 295 -5.54 -25.93 39.96
N VAL A 296 -5.88 -24.80 39.35
CA VAL A 296 -4.94 -23.84 38.72
C VAL A 296 -3.98 -24.40 37.65
N GLU A 297 -4.12 -25.66 37.26
CA GLU A 297 -3.29 -26.33 36.25
C GLU A 297 -3.54 -25.76 34.84
N GLU A 298 -2.48 -25.67 34.04
CA GLU A 298 -2.53 -25.37 32.62
C GLU A 298 -1.89 -26.53 31.83
N ARG A 299 -2.60 -27.01 30.80
CA ARG A 299 -2.11 -28.01 29.84
C ARG A 299 -1.94 -27.36 28.48
N GLY A 300 -0.80 -27.59 27.83
CA GLY A 300 -0.49 -27.02 26.52
C GLY A 300 -0.04 -28.05 25.49
N TRP A 301 -0.32 -27.78 24.21
CA TRP A 301 0.03 -28.63 23.07
C TRP A 301 0.18 -27.82 21.78
N HIS A 302 0.78 -28.42 20.77
CA HIS A 302 0.95 -27.82 19.44
C HIS A 302 0.27 -28.66 18.37
N LEU A 303 -0.39 -27.99 17.41
CA LEU A 303 -0.65 -28.54 16.09
C LEU A 303 0.33 -27.91 15.10
N ILE A 304 0.99 -28.76 14.31
CA ILE A 304 2.04 -28.39 13.35
C ILE A 304 1.51 -28.69 11.96
N ALA A 305 1.32 -27.66 11.13
CA ALA A 305 0.77 -27.79 9.79
C ALA A 305 1.69 -27.19 8.72
N ASP A 306 1.86 -27.86 7.58
CA ASP A 306 2.67 -27.33 6.47
C ASP A 306 2.09 -27.78 5.13
N VAL A 307 2.34 -26.98 4.09
CA VAL A 307 1.81 -27.16 2.73
C VAL A 307 2.87 -27.70 1.77
N ASP A 308 2.46 -28.24 0.62
CA ASP A 308 3.34 -28.65 -0.47
C ASP A 308 4.48 -29.61 -0.09
N GLN A 309 4.17 -30.59 0.76
CA GLN A 309 5.13 -31.59 1.23
C GLN A 309 5.21 -32.73 0.23
N ASP A 310 6.40 -32.95 -0.33
CA ASP A 310 6.68 -34.14 -1.13
C ASP A 310 6.94 -35.37 -0.25
N SER A 311 7.18 -36.53 -0.87
CA SER A 311 7.43 -37.77 -0.14
C SER A 311 8.69 -37.73 0.73
N ALA A 312 9.71 -36.95 0.38
CA ALA A 312 10.94 -36.82 1.16
C ALA A 312 10.69 -35.98 2.42
N ALA A 313 9.96 -34.87 2.30
CA ALA A 313 9.54 -34.03 3.41
C ALA A 313 8.61 -34.79 4.38
N VAL A 314 7.68 -35.59 3.86
CA VAL A 314 6.82 -36.47 4.68
C VAL A 314 7.65 -37.50 5.44
N ALA A 315 8.59 -38.19 4.78
CA ALA A 315 9.46 -39.16 5.44
C ALA A 315 10.32 -38.54 6.54
N GLU A 316 10.83 -37.32 6.32
CA GLU A 316 11.55 -36.58 7.36
C GLU A 316 10.66 -36.25 8.56
N LYS A 317 9.42 -35.82 8.33
CA LYS A 317 8.44 -35.54 9.39
C LYS A 317 8.11 -36.77 10.22
N LEU A 318 7.87 -37.91 9.56
CA LEU A 318 7.63 -39.19 10.24
C LEU A 318 8.79 -39.54 11.17
N ARG A 319 10.05 -39.42 10.69
CA ARG A 319 11.24 -39.68 11.51
C ARG A 319 11.30 -38.77 12.73
N ARG A 320 10.95 -37.48 12.59
CA ARG A 320 10.96 -36.52 13.70
C ARG A 320 9.86 -36.82 14.73
N LEU A 321 8.65 -37.14 14.27
CA LEU A 321 7.50 -37.46 15.13
C LEU A 321 7.64 -38.79 15.87
N GLN A 322 8.38 -39.75 15.31
CA GLN A 322 8.72 -41.00 16.00
C GLN A 322 9.93 -40.86 16.95
N GLY A 323 10.57 -39.69 16.96
CA GLY A 323 11.70 -39.37 17.83
C GLY A 323 11.29 -38.77 19.17
N ASP A 324 12.18 -37.98 19.76
CA ASP A 324 11.96 -37.28 21.03
C ASP A 324 11.04 -36.05 20.84
N HIS A 325 9.81 -36.15 21.38
CA HIS A 325 8.81 -35.08 21.31
C HIS A 325 9.20 -33.82 22.09
N ALA A 326 9.95 -33.94 23.19
CA ALA A 326 10.40 -32.79 23.96
C ALA A 326 11.47 -32.01 23.18
N ALA A 327 12.41 -32.73 22.54
CA ALA A 327 13.39 -32.13 21.65
C ALA A 327 12.73 -31.48 20.42
N LEU A 328 11.68 -32.09 19.86
CA LEU A 328 10.92 -31.53 18.75
C LEU A 328 10.17 -30.25 19.16
N ALA A 329 9.49 -30.25 20.31
CA ALA A 329 8.82 -29.06 20.85
C ALA A 329 9.81 -27.91 21.04
N LYS A 330 10.98 -28.19 21.60
CA LYS A 330 12.04 -27.20 21.77
C LYS A 330 12.51 -26.64 20.42
N ALA A 331 12.75 -27.50 19.43
CA ALA A 331 13.18 -27.07 18.10
C ALA A 331 12.14 -26.20 17.39
N ILE A 332 10.83 -26.46 17.62
CA ILE A 332 9.74 -25.63 17.10
C ILE A 332 9.76 -24.25 17.74
N GLU A 333 9.85 -24.16 19.07
CA GLU A 333 9.92 -22.88 19.78
C GLU A 333 11.18 -22.09 19.42
N GLU A 334 12.33 -22.75 19.24
CA GLU A 334 13.57 -22.15 18.74
C GLU A 334 13.39 -21.56 17.32
N ASP A 335 12.72 -22.26 16.40
CA ASP A 335 12.47 -21.79 15.03
C ASP A 335 11.44 -20.65 14.97
N ILE A 336 10.40 -20.69 15.82
CA ILE A 336 9.44 -19.57 15.98
C ILE A 336 10.17 -18.32 16.47
N ALA A 337 11.02 -18.45 17.49
CA ALA A 337 11.82 -17.35 18.02
C ALA A 337 12.80 -16.81 16.97
N ALA A 338 13.42 -17.69 16.17
CA ALA A 338 14.29 -17.29 15.06
C ALA A 338 13.53 -16.49 13.99
N ASN A 339 12.31 -16.91 13.64
CA ASN A 339 11.45 -16.17 12.70
C ASN A 339 11.09 -14.76 13.22
N ALA A 340 10.75 -14.65 14.51
CA ALA A 340 10.47 -13.35 15.15
C ALA A 340 11.72 -12.47 15.21
N SER A 341 12.87 -13.03 15.59
CA SER A 341 14.16 -12.33 15.64
C SER A 341 14.61 -11.84 14.27
N ALA A 342 14.44 -12.64 13.22
CA ALA A 342 14.79 -12.25 11.86
C ALA A 342 13.89 -11.10 11.35
N LEU A 343 12.59 -11.14 11.67
CA LEU A 343 11.68 -10.06 11.31
C LEU A 343 12.02 -8.77 12.06
N TRP A 344 12.29 -8.87 13.36
CA TRP A 344 12.76 -7.75 14.15
C TRP A 344 14.05 -7.17 13.59
N ALA A 345 14.99 -8.01 13.16
CA ALA A 345 16.24 -7.58 12.55
C ALA A 345 16.05 -6.81 11.23
N ILE A 346 15.14 -7.30 10.36
CA ILE A 346 14.74 -6.59 9.13
C ILE A 346 14.24 -5.18 9.46
N VAL A 347 13.34 -5.04 10.43
CA VAL A 347 12.75 -3.75 10.82
C VAL A 347 13.79 -2.84 11.51
N ALA A 348 14.62 -3.39 12.38
CA ALA A 348 15.70 -2.66 13.04
C ALA A 348 16.76 -2.15 12.05
N SER A 349 17.03 -2.90 10.96
CA SER A 349 17.95 -2.46 9.91
C SER A 349 17.44 -1.26 9.10
N ALA A 350 16.15 -0.93 9.19
CA ALA A 350 15.49 0.19 8.54
C ALA A 350 14.95 1.21 9.55
N ASP A 351 15.67 1.38 10.67
CA ASP A 351 15.39 2.37 11.73
C ASP A 351 14.01 2.25 12.39
N GLY A 352 13.47 1.04 12.47
CA GLY A 352 12.15 0.77 13.05
C GLY A 352 12.11 0.58 14.56
N VAL A 353 13.24 0.71 15.27
CA VAL A 353 13.32 0.53 16.73
C VAL A 353 13.44 1.87 17.46
N GLN A 354 12.60 2.06 18.46
CA GLN A 354 12.53 3.24 19.31
C GLN A 354 12.21 2.85 20.75
N SER A 355 12.58 3.71 21.70
CA SER A 355 12.18 3.64 23.09
C SER A 355 11.76 5.04 23.55
N SER A 356 10.47 5.17 23.87
CA SER A 356 9.86 6.39 24.41
C SER A 356 8.82 6.03 25.46
N ASN A 357 8.37 7.03 26.22
CA ASN A 357 7.22 6.88 27.11
C ASN A 357 5.94 6.70 26.29
N GLY A 358 5.02 5.86 26.77
CA GLY A 358 3.85 5.44 26.02
C GLY A 358 4.15 4.40 24.94
N ALA A 359 4.00 3.11 25.28
CA ALA A 359 4.34 1.97 24.42
C ALA A 359 3.64 1.92 23.03
N LEU A 360 2.61 2.74 22.80
CA LEU A 360 1.93 2.86 21.51
C LEU A 360 2.81 3.50 20.43
N TYR A 361 3.60 4.53 20.76
CA TYR A 361 4.48 5.21 19.80
C TYR A 361 5.52 4.28 19.16
N PRO A 362 6.38 3.58 19.93
CA PRO A 362 7.38 2.68 19.36
C PRO A 362 6.72 1.47 18.67
N ALA A 363 5.61 0.94 19.20
CA ALA A 363 4.91 -0.17 18.57
C ALA A 363 4.30 0.21 17.20
N HIS A 364 3.73 1.41 17.09
CA HIS A 364 3.16 1.92 15.86
C HIS A 364 4.26 2.27 14.83
N HIS A 365 5.36 2.90 15.25
CA HIS A 365 6.53 3.13 14.39
C HIS A 365 7.11 1.82 13.85
N PHE A 366 7.25 0.80 14.72
CA PHE A 366 7.70 -0.54 14.31
C PHE A 366 6.78 -1.14 13.23
N ALA A 367 5.45 -1.09 13.44
CA ALA A 367 4.49 -1.58 12.46
C ALA A 367 4.56 -0.81 11.13
N ASN A 368 4.72 0.52 11.18
CA ASN A 368 4.85 1.34 9.98
C ASN A 368 6.10 0.96 9.18
N VAL A 369 7.26 0.86 9.84
CA VAL A 369 8.52 0.46 9.16
C VAL A 369 8.41 -0.96 8.60
N LEU A 370 7.85 -1.90 9.37
CA LEU A 370 7.59 -3.26 8.91
C LEU A 370 6.79 -3.29 7.61
N PHE A 371 5.63 -2.62 7.57
CA PHE A 371 4.79 -2.63 6.37
C PHE A 371 5.38 -1.80 5.22
N ASN A 372 6.25 -0.83 5.50
CA ASN A 372 7.04 -0.13 4.48
C ASN A 372 8.03 -1.08 3.78
N VAL A 373 8.84 -1.82 4.55
CA VAL A 373 9.85 -2.75 3.98
C VAL A 373 9.24 -4.04 3.44
N MET A 374 8.09 -4.49 3.93
CA MET A 374 7.33 -5.57 3.29
C MET A 374 6.85 -5.20 1.89
N ARG A 375 6.50 -3.93 1.66
CA ARG A 375 5.96 -3.46 0.37
C ARG A 375 7.04 -2.97 -0.59
N GLY A 376 8.09 -2.32 -0.07
CA GLY A 376 9.18 -1.73 -0.86
C GLY A 376 10.50 -2.51 -0.85
N GLY A 377 10.67 -3.46 0.08
CA GLY A 377 11.91 -4.19 0.32
C GLY A 377 12.85 -3.52 1.31
N VAL A 378 13.92 -4.25 1.66
CA VAL A 378 15.07 -3.77 2.44
C VAL A 378 16.36 -4.26 1.79
N PHE A 379 17.48 -3.56 1.93
CA PHE A 379 18.76 -4.00 1.36
C PHE A 379 19.33 -5.20 2.12
N ALA A 380 19.89 -6.15 1.39
CA ALA A 380 20.29 -7.45 1.93
C ALA A 380 21.45 -7.40 2.94
N ASP A 381 22.45 -6.56 2.68
CA ASP A 381 23.68 -6.49 3.48
C ASP A 381 24.32 -5.10 3.40
N GLN A 382 23.74 -4.12 4.11
CA GLN A 382 24.25 -2.75 4.15
C GLN A 382 24.41 -2.19 2.71
N TYR A 383 25.63 -1.77 2.35
CA TYR A 383 26.02 -1.37 0.99
C TYR A 383 26.89 -2.43 0.28
N SER A 384 27.10 -3.58 0.92
CA SER A 384 27.89 -4.68 0.37
C SER A 384 27.09 -5.48 -0.66
N ILE A 385 27.78 -5.88 -1.75
CA ILE A 385 27.20 -6.66 -2.83
C ILE A 385 28.12 -7.81 -3.24
N ARG A 386 27.54 -8.88 -3.77
CA ARG A 386 28.30 -9.97 -4.40
C ARG A 386 28.38 -9.77 -5.90
N ALA A 387 29.57 -9.96 -6.48
CA ALA A 387 29.74 -9.88 -7.94
C ALA A 387 28.83 -10.87 -8.69
N ALA A 388 28.62 -12.07 -8.14
CA ALA A 388 27.74 -13.08 -8.73
C ALA A 388 26.28 -12.59 -8.87
N ASP A 389 25.76 -11.85 -7.89
CA ASP A 389 24.39 -11.31 -7.95
C ASP A 389 24.30 -10.16 -8.98
N PHE A 390 25.33 -9.33 -9.09
CA PHE A 390 25.38 -8.30 -10.13
C PHE A 390 25.49 -8.90 -11.54
N VAL A 391 26.27 -9.97 -11.70
CA VAL A 391 26.36 -10.72 -12.97
C VAL A 391 25.00 -11.35 -13.33
N ASP A 392 24.31 -11.97 -12.37
CA ASP A 392 22.96 -12.52 -12.59
C ASP A 392 21.97 -11.42 -13.01
N PHE A 393 21.98 -10.28 -12.31
CA PHE A 393 21.22 -9.09 -12.68
C PHE A 393 21.50 -8.69 -14.13
N VAL A 394 22.76 -8.40 -14.48
CA VAL A 394 23.12 -7.97 -15.84
C VAL A 394 22.76 -9.03 -16.89
N SER A 395 22.88 -10.32 -16.57
CA SER A 395 22.51 -11.40 -17.50
C SER A 395 21.01 -11.39 -17.85
N SER A 396 20.16 -10.97 -16.92
CA SER A 396 18.72 -10.81 -17.14
C SER A 396 18.38 -9.52 -17.89
N ARG A 397 19.18 -8.46 -17.68
CA ARG A 397 19.00 -7.13 -18.26
C ARG A 397 19.54 -7.03 -19.69
N ASN A 398 20.83 -7.28 -19.87
CA ASN A 398 21.53 -7.08 -21.12
C ASN A 398 22.69 -8.07 -21.30
N ARG A 399 22.42 -9.19 -21.98
CA ARG A 399 23.40 -10.25 -22.25
C ARG A 399 24.53 -9.79 -23.16
N ALA A 400 24.28 -8.82 -24.04
CA ALA A 400 25.30 -8.30 -24.94
C ALA A 400 26.36 -7.50 -24.16
N VAL A 401 25.95 -6.70 -23.16
CA VAL A 401 26.87 -5.99 -22.26
C VAL A 401 27.73 -6.97 -21.47
N LEU A 402 27.15 -8.06 -20.96
CA LEU A 402 27.88 -9.10 -20.24
C LEU A 402 29.00 -9.72 -21.10
N GLN A 403 28.70 -10.02 -22.37
CA GLN A 403 29.66 -10.58 -23.31
C GLN A 403 30.74 -9.56 -23.71
N ALA A 404 30.33 -8.34 -24.08
CA ALA A 404 31.22 -7.28 -24.55
C ALA A 404 32.21 -6.80 -23.47
N HIS A 405 31.82 -6.87 -22.20
CA HIS A 405 32.62 -6.43 -21.07
C HIS A 405 33.07 -7.59 -20.15
N SER A 406 33.25 -8.79 -20.68
CA SER A 406 33.66 -9.98 -19.91
C SER A 406 34.91 -9.76 -19.01
N ALA A 407 35.88 -8.97 -19.48
CA ALA A 407 37.07 -8.61 -18.70
C ALA A 407 36.74 -7.75 -17.47
N PHE A 408 35.74 -6.86 -17.56
CA PHE A 408 35.27 -6.07 -16.41
C PHE A 408 34.69 -6.99 -15.35
N PHE A 409 33.76 -7.88 -15.73
CA PHE A 409 33.11 -8.80 -14.79
C PHE A 409 34.09 -9.79 -14.17
N SER A 410 35.07 -10.27 -14.93
CA SER A 410 36.11 -11.19 -14.44
C SER A 410 37.10 -10.53 -13.46
N ALA A 411 37.19 -9.19 -13.48
CA ALA A 411 38.07 -8.42 -12.60
C ALA A 411 37.35 -7.89 -11.34
N LEU A 412 36.05 -8.16 -11.19
CA LEU A 412 35.29 -7.81 -9.99
C LEU A 412 35.72 -8.70 -8.81
N PRO A 413 35.96 -8.13 -7.62
CA PRO A 413 36.09 -8.92 -6.39
C PRO A 413 34.80 -9.71 -6.10
N ASP A 414 34.89 -10.85 -5.41
CA ASP A 414 33.72 -11.66 -5.06
C ASP A 414 32.67 -10.87 -4.28
N GLN A 415 33.12 -10.00 -3.38
CA GLN A 415 32.32 -9.07 -2.60
C GLN A 415 32.96 -7.67 -2.63
N MET A 416 32.14 -6.62 -2.76
CA MET A 416 32.60 -5.23 -2.80
C MET A 416 31.50 -4.29 -2.29
N ASP A 417 31.84 -3.04 -2.06
CA ASP A 417 30.84 -1.98 -1.81
C ASP A 417 30.19 -1.52 -3.13
N VAL A 418 28.91 -1.16 -3.09
CA VAL A 418 28.21 -0.67 -4.29
C VAL A 418 28.86 0.58 -4.90
N SER A 419 29.44 1.47 -4.08
CA SER A 419 30.17 2.64 -4.54
C SER A 419 31.44 2.27 -5.30
N GLU A 420 32.10 1.17 -4.91
CA GLU A 420 33.25 0.63 -5.64
C GLU A 420 32.82 0.09 -7.01
N LEU A 421 31.71 -0.64 -7.08
CA LEU A 421 31.14 -1.10 -8.35
C LEU A 421 30.86 0.08 -9.29
N GLN A 422 30.19 1.12 -8.78
CA GLN A 422 29.86 2.31 -9.56
C GLN A 422 31.11 3.06 -10.03
N THR A 423 32.15 3.14 -9.19
CA THR A 423 33.44 3.76 -9.53
C THR A 423 34.14 2.98 -10.65
N ARG A 424 34.22 1.65 -10.52
CA ARG A 424 34.78 0.76 -11.56
C ARG A 424 33.99 0.86 -12.87
N ALA A 425 32.66 0.90 -12.80
CA ALA A 425 31.80 1.07 -13.96
C ALA A 425 32.05 2.43 -14.64
N GLY A 426 32.22 3.51 -13.88
CA GLY A 426 32.60 4.83 -14.39
C GLY A 426 33.95 4.82 -15.12
N ALA A 427 34.96 4.15 -14.55
CA ALA A 427 36.30 4.03 -15.14
C ALA A 427 36.32 3.19 -16.44
N SER A 428 35.29 2.37 -16.70
CA SER A 428 35.19 1.55 -17.91
C SER A 428 34.89 2.36 -19.18
N GLY A 429 34.36 3.57 -19.05
CA GLY A 429 33.84 4.39 -20.16
C GLY A 429 32.54 3.88 -20.80
N SER A 430 31.94 2.80 -20.27
CA SER A 430 30.69 2.23 -20.78
C SER A 430 29.47 2.84 -20.10
N ALA A 431 28.64 3.56 -20.86
CA ALA A 431 27.40 4.13 -20.36
C ALA A 431 26.40 3.06 -19.89
N ASP A 432 26.40 1.88 -20.53
CA ASP A 432 25.55 0.76 -20.12
C ASP A 432 25.98 0.18 -18.77
N LEU A 433 27.28 -0.02 -18.54
CA LEU A 433 27.76 -0.51 -17.25
C LEU A 433 27.44 0.49 -16.12
N VAL A 434 27.61 1.78 -16.38
CA VAL A 434 27.23 2.85 -15.45
C VAL A 434 25.72 2.81 -15.16
N ARG A 435 24.88 2.76 -16.18
CA ARG A 435 23.42 2.70 -16.00
C ARG A 435 23.00 1.47 -15.20
N LEU A 436 23.57 0.31 -15.51
CA LEU A 436 23.26 -0.95 -14.85
C LEU A 436 23.76 -0.97 -13.40
N SER A 437 24.94 -0.41 -13.10
CA SER A 437 25.45 -0.35 -11.72
C SER A 437 24.58 0.52 -10.82
N PHE A 438 24.01 1.63 -11.34
CA PHE A 438 23.07 2.47 -10.60
C PHE A 438 21.63 1.92 -10.59
N SER A 439 21.28 0.98 -11.47
CA SER A 439 19.95 0.34 -11.45
C SER A 439 19.95 -0.97 -10.62
N PHE A 440 21.09 -1.35 -10.06
CA PHE A 440 21.22 -2.56 -9.25
C PHE A 440 20.91 -2.24 -7.78
N LEU A 441 19.70 -2.58 -7.35
CA LEU A 441 19.24 -2.43 -5.97
C LEU A 441 19.12 -3.84 -5.35
N PRO A 442 20.04 -4.26 -4.46
CA PRO A 442 20.06 -5.60 -3.86
C PRO A 442 19.02 -5.73 -2.73
N LEU A 443 17.75 -5.53 -3.07
CA LEU A 443 16.62 -5.60 -2.14
C LEU A 443 16.15 -7.04 -1.94
N ILE A 444 15.65 -7.31 -0.75
CA ILE A 444 14.97 -8.55 -0.34
C ILE A 444 13.63 -8.21 0.32
N PHE A 445 12.87 -9.24 0.70
CA PHE A 445 11.67 -9.16 1.57
C PHE A 445 10.42 -8.48 0.97
N SER A 446 10.56 -7.72 -0.13
CA SER A 446 9.41 -7.06 -0.76
C SER A 446 8.39 -8.06 -1.32
N ARG A 447 7.11 -7.67 -1.30
CA ARG A 447 6.00 -8.38 -1.94
C ARG A 447 4.90 -7.41 -2.34
N ARG A 448 4.09 -7.78 -3.34
CA ARG A 448 2.84 -7.06 -3.62
C ARG A 448 1.83 -7.20 -2.49
N HIS A 449 1.08 -6.14 -2.26
CA HIS A 449 0.13 -5.98 -1.16
C HIS A 449 -1.26 -6.55 -1.47
N GLY A 450 -1.30 -7.72 -2.12
CA GLY A 450 -2.53 -8.49 -2.29
C GLY A 450 -2.91 -9.25 -1.03
N ASP A 451 -4.21 -9.23 -0.70
CA ASP A 451 -4.80 -9.93 0.44
C ASP A 451 -6.34 -10.05 0.27
N PRO A 452 -7.06 -10.83 1.10
CA PRO A 452 -8.52 -11.01 0.99
C PRO A 452 -9.37 -9.73 1.01
N SER A 453 -8.87 -8.64 1.57
CA SER A 453 -9.53 -7.32 1.57
C SER A 453 -9.10 -6.42 0.38
N ARG A 454 -8.13 -6.89 -0.40
CA ARG A 454 -7.64 -6.31 -1.66
C ARG A 454 -7.57 -7.39 -2.77
N PRO A 455 -8.69 -8.09 -3.06
CA PRO A 455 -8.67 -9.32 -3.86
C PRO A 455 -8.31 -9.11 -5.33
N TRP A 456 -8.36 -7.88 -5.84
CA TRP A 456 -7.90 -7.51 -7.19
C TRP A 456 -6.37 -7.50 -7.32
N ASN A 457 -5.62 -7.48 -6.22
CA ASN A 457 -4.17 -7.55 -6.23
C ASN A 457 -3.71 -8.99 -5.99
N ARG A 458 -3.09 -9.63 -7.00
CA ARG A 458 -2.35 -10.88 -6.81
C ARG A 458 -1.04 -10.61 -6.07
N PHE A 459 -0.71 -11.45 -5.08
CA PHE A 459 0.55 -11.41 -4.36
C PHE A 459 1.37 -12.70 -4.58
N SER A 460 2.68 -12.57 -4.43
CA SER A 460 3.62 -13.67 -4.30
C SER A 460 4.73 -13.26 -3.33
N ILE A 461 5.14 -14.17 -2.45
CA ILE A 461 6.22 -13.99 -1.48
C ILE A 461 7.39 -14.87 -1.90
N ASP A 462 8.13 -14.39 -2.91
CA ASP A 462 9.24 -15.11 -3.54
C ASP A 462 10.58 -14.56 -3.02
N ILE A 463 10.87 -14.83 -1.75
CA ILE A 463 11.99 -14.22 -1.01
C ILE A 463 13.14 -15.19 -0.73
N LYS A 464 13.02 -16.47 -1.14
CA LYS A 464 14.03 -17.52 -0.94
C LYS A 464 14.38 -18.21 -2.26
N LYS A 465 15.65 -18.55 -2.43
CA LYS A 465 16.14 -19.45 -3.49
C LYS A 465 15.82 -20.91 -3.11
N ALA A 466 15.98 -21.83 -4.07
CA ALA A 466 15.74 -23.26 -3.85
C ALA A 466 16.62 -23.88 -2.75
N ASP A 467 17.79 -23.30 -2.48
CA ASP A 467 18.70 -23.69 -1.40
C ASP A 467 18.33 -23.07 -0.03
N GLY A 468 17.25 -22.29 0.05
CA GLY A 468 16.78 -21.61 1.25
C GLY A 468 17.43 -20.25 1.54
N THR A 469 18.43 -19.84 0.76
CA THR A 469 19.09 -18.53 0.93
C THR A 469 18.20 -17.39 0.43
N ALA A 470 18.45 -16.15 0.87
CA ALA A 470 17.67 -14.99 0.46
C ALA A 470 17.76 -14.76 -1.06
N LYS A 471 16.61 -14.46 -1.67
CA LYS A 471 16.50 -14.10 -3.08
C LYS A 471 16.45 -12.59 -3.22
N LEU A 472 17.39 -12.02 -3.97
CA LEU A 472 17.31 -10.61 -4.36
C LEU A 472 16.17 -10.43 -5.34
N GLY A 473 15.33 -9.43 -5.09
CA GLY A 473 14.19 -9.17 -5.94
C GLY A 473 13.26 -8.12 -5.35
N TYR A 474 12.60 -7.41 -6.26
CA TYR A 474 11.49 -6.53 -5.94
C TYR A 474 10.51 -6.45 -7.10
N GLU A 475 9.25 -6.25 -6.76
CA GLU A 475 8.20 -5.85 -7.69
C GLU A 475 7.21 -4.93 -7.00
N GLY A 476 6.78 -3.88 -7.69
CA GLY A 476 5.79 -2.96 -7.15
C GLY A 476 5.18 -2.08 -8.22
N ASN A 477 3.92 -1.72 -8.01
CA ASN A 477 3.30 -0.66 -8.79
C ASN A 477 4.11 0.63 -8.57
N TRP A 478 4.22 1.45 -9.61
CA TRP A 478 5.10 2.62 -9.66
C TRP A 478 5.01 3.50 -8.41
N ARG A 479 3.81 3.99 -8.13
CA ARG A 479 3.55 4.87 -6.99
C ARG A 479 3.94 4.22 -5.66
N ASP A 480 3.49 2.98 -5.45
CA ASP A 480 3.65 2.30 -4.18
C ASP A 480 5.13 2.14 -3.81
N ILE A 481 5.94 1.62 -4.74
CA ILE A 481 7.33 1.28 -4.47
C ILE A 481 8.20 2.52 -4.29
N PHE A 482 8.03 3.56 -5.12
CA PHE A 482 8.81 4.79 -4.99
C PHE A 482 8.44 5.59 -3.75
N GLN A 483 7.18 5.52 -3.30
CA GLN A 483 6.79 6.06 -1.99
C GLN A 483 7.43 5.31 -0.82
N ASN A 484 7.58 3.97 -0.90
CA ASN A 484 8.28 3.23 0.15
C ASN A 484 9.78 3.49 0.16
N TRP A 485 10.37 3.64 -1.03
CA TRP A 485 11.79 3.96 -1.21
C TRP A 485 12.17 5.36 -0.74
N GLU A 486 11.24 6.32 -0.77
CA GLU A 486 11.44 7.65 -0.18
C GLU A 486 11.87 7.55 1.30
N VAL A 487 11.23 6.67 2.07
CA VAL A 487 11.59 6.45 3.47
C VAL A 487 12.84 5.60 3.60
N LEU A 488 12.96 4.54 2.78
CA LEU A 488 14.13 3.65 2.83
C LEU A 488 15.43 4.41 2.51
N ALA A 489 15.37 5.44 1.67
CA ALA A 489 16.50 6.31 1.35
C ALA A 489 17.03 7.10 2.56
N TYR A 490 16.24 7.30 3.63
CA TYR A 490 16.75 7.91 4.86
C TYR A 490 17.55 6.91 5.72
N SER A 491 17.19 5.62 5.69
CA SER A 491 17.92 4.56 6.39
C SER A 491 19.13 4.04 5.62
N TYR A 492 19.12 4.21 4.29
CA TYR A 492 20.19 3.82 3.38
C TYR A 492 20.53 4.95 2.37
N PRO A 493 21.08 6.08 2.83
CA PRO A 493 21.25 7.27 1.99
C PRO A 493 22.09 7.08 0.73
N GLU A 494 23.10 6.21 0.74
CA GLU A 494 23.99 6.01 -0.43
C GLU A 494 23.29 5.33 -1.63
N PHE A 495 22.06 4.82 -1.45
CA PHE A 495 21.25 4.28 -2.55
C PHE A 495 20.31 5.29 -3.21
N VAL A 496 20.19 6.53 -2.72
CA VAL A 496 19.20 7.50 -3.24
C VAL A 496 19.39 7.81 -4.72
N GLU A 497 20.63 7.96 -5.21
CA GLU A 497 20.90 8.15 -6.64
C GLU A 497 20.56 6.92 -7.47
N SER A 498 20.67 5.72 -6.90
CA SER A 498 20.30 4.47 -7.56
C SER A 498 18.77 4.34 -7.69
N MET A 499 18.02 4.80 -6.68
CA MET A 499 16.56 4.91 -6.74
C MET A 499 16.12 5.95 -7.77
N ILE A 500 16.78 7.12 -7.82
CA ILE A 500 16.54 8.16 -8.84
C ILE A 500 16.86 7.63 -10.24
N ALA A 501 17.98 6.93 -10.43
CA ALA A 501 18.33 6.32 -11.70
C ALA A 501 17.30 5.28 -12.13
N THR A 502 16.85 4.42 -11.21
CA THR A 502 15.80 3.43 -11.48
C THR A 502 14.49 4.10 -11.92
N PHE A 503 14.09 5.19 -11.25
CA PHE A 503 12.94 6.00 -11.64
C PHE A 503 13.11 6.58 -13.05
N LEU A 504 14.18 7.35 -13.28
CA LEU A 504 14.40 8.09 -14.51
C LEU A 504 14.64 7.17 -15.71
N ASN A 505 15.37 6.08 -15.54
CA ASN A 505 15.63 5.11 -16.62
C ASN A 505 14.36 4.43 -17.13
N ALA A 506 13.32 4.38 -16.28
CA ALA A 506 12.03 3.80 -16.60
C ALA A 506 10.99 4.82 -17.12
N THR A 507 11.30 6.12 -17.16
CA THR A 507 10.38 7.09 -17.78
C THR A 507 10.51 7.10 -19.30
N THR A 508 9.39 7.32 -20.00
CA THR A 508 9.27 7.29 -21.46
C THR A 508 9.67 8.63 -22.09
N ALA A 509 10.00 8.63 -23.39
CA ALA A 509 10.41 9.84 -24.11
C ALA A 509 9.28 10.86 -24.31
N ASP A 510 8.03 10.45 -24.13
CA ASP A 510 6.84 11.31 -24.10
C ASP A 510 6.45 11.77 -22.68
N GLY A 511 7.31 11.48 -21.68
CA GLY A 511 7.23 12.10 -20.34
C GLY A 511 6.35 11.37 -19.32
N TYR A 512 6.14 10.06 -19.50
CA TYR A 512 5.36 9.20 -18.60
C TYR A 512 6.19 7.99 -18.14
N ASN A 513 5.54 6.90 -17.73
CA ASN A 513 6.18 5.70 -17.21
C ASN A 513 5.24 4.48 -17.27
N PRO A 514 5.81 3.26 -17.29
CA PRO A 514 5.03 2.03 -17.11
C PRO A 514 4.41 1.96 -15.71
N TYR A 515 3.40 1.10 -15.56
CA TYR A 515 2.68 0.92 -14.31
C TYR A 515 3.49 0.18 -13.23
N ARG A 516 4.43 -0.69 -13.61
CA ARG A 516 5.18 -1.54 -12.66
C ARG A 516 6.69 -1.48 -12.88
N ILE A 517 7.41 -1.51 -11.76
CA ILE A 517 8.87 -1.62 -11.68
C ILE A 517 9.22 -2.97 -11.03
N THR A 518 10.23 -3.65 -11.58
CA THR A 518 10.73 -4.94 -11.08
C THR A 518 12.25 -4.97 -11.05
N TYR A 519 12.82 -5.92 -10.33
CA TYR A 519 14.26 -6.22 -10.38
C TYR A 519 14.77 -6.45 -11.81
N ARG A 520 13.92 -7.00 -12.68
CA ARG A 520 14.23 -7.23 -14.10
C ARG A 520 13.94 -6.02 -14.98
N GLY A 521 13.38 -4.93 -14.49
CA GLY A 521 13.12 -3.71 -15.27
C GLY A 521 11.70 -3.20 -15.11
N ILE A 522 10.93 -3.25 -16.20
CA ILE A 522 9.61 -2.62 -16.28
C ILE A 522 8.58 -3.57 -16.87
N ASP A 523 7.33 -3.43 -16.42
CA ASP A 523 6.16 -4.08 -17.03
C ASP A 523 5.04 -3.05 -17.24
N TRP A 524 4.34 -3.16 -18.36
CA TRP A 524 3.18 -2.34 -18.71
C TRP A 524 1.91 -3.20 -18.76
N GLU A 525 0.76 -2.54 -18.74
CA GLU A 525 -0.54 -3.20 -18.90
C GLU A 525 -0.79 -3.50 -20.38
N THR A 526 -1.47 -4.61 -20.65
CA THR A 526 -1.89 -5.01 -22.01
C THR A 526 -3.41 -5.05 -22.07
N PRO A 527 -4.05 -4.65 -23.19
CA PRO A 527 -5.50 -4.76 -23.33
C PRO A 527 -5.97 -6.23 -23.23
N GLU A 528 -7.04 -6.48 -22.46
CA GLU A 528 -7.73 -7.78 -22.40
C GLU A 528 -9.21 -7.58 -22.80
N PRO A 529 -9.62 -7.93 -24.03
CA PRO A 529 -10.94 -7.57 -24.58
C PRO A 529 -12.14 -8.00 -23.75
N ASP A 530 -12.02 -9.13 -23.03
CA ASP A 530 -13.11 -9.70 -22.22
C ASP A 530 -13.07 -9.24 -20.75
N ASN A 531 -12.07 -8.45 -20.36
CA ASN A 531 -11.91 -7.94 -19.00
C ASN A 531 -12.19 -6.43 -18.97
N PRO A 532 -13.38 -5.99 -18.50
CA PRO A 532 -13.74 -4.57 -18.47
C PRO A 532 -12.86 -3.73 -17.52
N TRP A 533 -12.04 -4.37 -16.68
CA TRP A 533 -11.09 -3.72 -15.78
C TRP A 533 -9.68 -3.60 -16.38
N ALA A 534 -9.40 -4.25 -17.51
CA ALA A 534 -8.10 -4.20 -18.19
C ALA A 534 -8.06 -3.09 -19.24
N ASN A 535 -7.63 -1.91 -18.82
CA ASN A 535 -7.40 -0.79 -19.73
C ASN A 535 -5.89 -0.56 -19.90
N ILE A 536 -5.48 0.43 -20.70
CA ILE A 536 -4.09 0.95 -20.73
C ILE A 536 -4.09 2.47 -20.54
N GLY A 537 -2.96 3.04 -20.11
CA GLY A 537 -2.77 4.49 -20.03
C GLY A 537 -1.65 4.88 -19.08
N TYR A 538 -1.55 6.18 -18.81
CA TYR A 538 -0.54 6.75 -17.91
C TYR A 538 -1.19 7.59 -16.82
N TRP A 539 -0.90 7.30 -15.56
CA TRP A 539 -1.34 8.12 -14.44
C TRP A 539 -0.53 9.43 -14.40
N SER A 540 -1.22 10.56 -14.28
CA SER A 540 -0.60 11.89 -14.38
C SER A 540 0.19 12.29 -13.14
N ASP A 541 -0.06 11.69 -11.97
CA ASP A 541 0.65 11.98 -10.73
C ASP A 541 2.01 11.27 -10.64
N HIS A 542 2.22 10.19 -11.40
CA HIS A 542 3.34 9.26 -11.25
C HIS A 542 4.74 9.89 -11.40
N GLN A 543 4.88 11.03 -12.07
CA GLN A 543 6.20 11.52 -12.47
C GLN A 543 6.76 12.58 -11.52
N ILE A 544 5.96 13.60 -11.18
CA ILE A 544 6.48 14.84 -10.62
C ILE A 544 6.83 14.70 -9.14
N ILE A 545 5.83 14.45 -8.28
CA ILE A 545 6.05 14.53 -6.83
C ILE A 545 6.94 13.39 -6.32
N TYR A 546 6.80 12.18 -6.84
CA TYR A 546 7.57 11.03 -6.37
C TYR A 546 9.07 11.15 -6.72
N LEU A 547 9.39 11.63 -7.92
CA LEU A 547 10.77 11.95 -8.28
C LEU A 547 11.30 13.13 -7.45
N GLN A 548 10.49 14.18 -7.29
CA GLN A 548 10.86 15.38 -6.54
C GLN A 548 11.32 15.03 -5.12
N LYS A 549 10.61 14.13 -4.42
CA LYS A 549 10.98 13.71 -3.07
C LYS A 549 12.34 12.99 -3.03
N LEU A 550 12.61 12.07 -3.95
CA LEU A 550 13.91 11.40 -4.04
C LEU A 550 15.05 12.40 -4.35
N MET A 551 14.81 13.34 -5.28
CA MET A 551 15.81 14.37 -5.61
C MET A 551 16.08 15.32 -4.45
N GLU A 552 15.06 15.68 -3.67
CA GLU A 552 15.24 16.49 -2.46
C GLU A 552 16.06 15.76 -1.39
N ILE A 553 15.87 14.44 -1.25
CA ILE A 553 16.70 13.61 -0.36
C ILE A 553 18.14 13.63 -0.85
N SER A 554 18.39 13.34 -2.13
CA SER A 554 19.76 13.40 -2.72
C SER A 554 20.40 14.78 -2.53
N ALA A 555 19.67 15.87 -2.74
CA ALA A 555 20.21 17.22 -2.55
C ALA A 555 20.56 17.52 -1.07
N ARG A 556 19.82 16.95 -0.12
CA ARG A 556 20.09 17.08 1.32
C ARG A 556 21.26 16.21 1.77
N VAL A 557 21.33 14.96 1.32
CA VAL A 557 22.37 13.99 1.72
C VAL A 557 23.68 14.22 0.97
N HIS A 558 23.60 14.43 -0.34
CA HIS A 558 24.74 14.60 -1.25
C HIS A 558 24.69 15.94 -2.01
N PRO A 559 24.90 17.09 -1.34
CA PRO A 559 24.90 18.40 -1.98
C PRO A 559 25.85 18.45 -3.20
N GLY A 560 25.35 18.93 -4.33
CA GLY A 560 26.14 19.03 -5.57
C GLY A 560 26.10 17.78 -6.47
N ARG A 561 25.63 16.63 -5.97
CA ARG A 561 25.67 15.35 -6.72
C ARG A 561 24.80 15.38 -7.97
N LEU A 562 23.56 15.86 -7.86
CA LEU A 562 22.64 15.97 -9.00
C LEU A 562 23.10 17.00 -10.03
N GLN A 563 23.78 18.06 -9.61
CA GLN A 563 24.35 19.08 -10.50
C GLN A 563 25.38 18.45 -11.45
N GLY A 564 26.19 17.52 -10.95
CA GLY A 564 27.12 16.75 -11.79
C GLY A 564 26.41 15.93 -12.88
N TYR A 565 25.20 15.45 -12.62
CA TYR A 565 24.44 14.64 -13.56
C TYR A 565 23.73 15.45 -14.66
N LEU A 566 23.71 16.78 -14.57
CA LEU A 566 23.05 17.66 -15.56
C LEU A 566 23.66 17.55 -16.96
N THR A 567 24.93 17.15 -17.07
CA THR A 567 25.63 16.98 -18.36
C THR A 567 25.99 15.54 -18.68
N GLU A 568 26.07 14.66 -17.67
CA GLU A 568 26.42 13.26 -17.84
C GLU A 568 25.29 12.47 -18.53
N ARG A 569 25.57 11.93 -19.72
CA ARG A 569 24.63 11.10 -20.49
C ARG A 569 24.59 9.67 -19.95
N ARG A 570 23.76 9.44 -18.93
CA ARG A 570 23.69 8.14 -18.22
C ARG A 570 22.28 7.60 -18.01
N PHE A 571 21.24 8.35 -18.36
CA PHE A 571 19.86 7.94 -18.16
C PHE A 571 19.24 7.44 -19.46
N SER A 572 18.36 6.43 -19.39
CA SER A 572 17.65 5.88 -20.56
C SER A 572 16.19 6.36 -20.63
N TYR A 573 15.53 6.07 -21.77
CA TYR A 573 14.08 6.14 -21.90
C TYR A 573 13.48 4.75 -22.03
N ALA A 574 12.36 4.50 -21.34
CA ALA A 574 11.55 3.31 -21.54
C ALA A 574 10.85 3.33 -22.90
N ASN A 575 10.72 2.15 -23.51
CA ASN A 575 10.05 1.92 -24.77
C ASN A 575 8.73 1.18 -24.53
N VAL A 576 7.72 1.91 -24.04
CA VAL A 576 6.39 1.36 -23.78
C VAL A 576 5.57 1.41 -25.08
N PRO A 577 4.84 0.34 -25.45
CA PRO A 577 4.07 0.26 -26.69
C PRO A 577 2.74 1.03 -26.65
N TYR A 578 2.76 2.22 -26.07
CA TYR A 578 1.62 3.13 -26.04
C TYR A 578 1.89 4.29 -27.00
N ARG A 579 0.85 4.74 -27.70
CA ARG A 579 0.91 5.91 -28.59
C ARG A 579 -0.18 6.90 -28.22
N ILE A 580 0.24 8.06 -27.73
CA ILE A 580 -0.68 9.18 -27.48
C ILE A 580 -1.05 9.79 -28.85
N LYS A 581 -2.34 9.87 -29.13
CA LYS A 581 -2.90 10.33 -30.42
C LYS A 581 -2.53 11.79 -30.74
N PRO A 582 -2.70 12.27 -31.98
CA PRO A 582 -2.50 13.68 -32.34
C PRO A 582 -3.45 14.60 -31.55
N TYR A 583 -3.01 15.81 -31.23
CA TYR A 583 -3.80 16.73 -30.38
C TYR A 583 -5.24 16.98 -30.88
N SER A 584 -5.45 17.07 -32.19
CA SER A 584 -6.78 17.16 -32.79
C SER A 584 -7.71 15.99 -32.45
N ASP A 585 -7.17 14.77 -32.31
CA ASP A 585 -7.94 13.61 -31.88
C ASP A 585 -8.26 13.66 -30.37
N LEU A 586 -7.36 14.22 -29.55
CA LEU A 586 -7.58 14.42 -28.11
C LEU A 586 -8.72 15.43 -27.88
N LEU A 587 -8.77 16.50 -28.68
CA LEU A 587 -9.87 17.47 -28.65
C LEU A 587 -11.20 16.83 -29.07
N ARG A 588 -11.19 15.92 -30.05
CA ARG A 588 -12.39 15.24 -30.54
C ARG A 588 -12.95 14.24 -29.53
N ASP A 589 -12.09 13.44 -28.92
CA ASP A 589 -12.48 12.44 -27.91
C ASP A 589 -11.40 12.30 -26.83
N PRO A 590 -11.50 13.06 -25.73
CA PRO A 590 -10.48 13.06 -24.69
C PRO A 590 -10.53 11.82 -23.79
N TYR A 591 -11.49 10.93 -24.00
CA TYR A 591 -11.60 9.64 -23.30
C TYR A 591 -10.87 8.51 -24.03
N ASN A 592 -10.48 8.72 -25.29
CA ASN A 592 -9.84 7.73 -26.16
C ASN A 592 -8.61 8.33 -26.82
N THR A 593 -7.52 8.42 -26.05
CA THR A 593 -6.35 9.23 -26.39
C THR A 593 -5.08 8.41 -26.58
N ILE A 594 -5.07 7.13 -26.19
CA ILE A 594 -3.90 6.25 -26.26
C ILE A 594 -4.27 4.94 -26.94
N VAL A 595 -3.48 4.54 -27.94
CA VAL A 595 -3.60 3.22 -28.60
C VAL A 595 -2.41 2.33 -28.25
N PHE A 596 -2.65 1.01 -28.22
CA PHE A 596 -1.61 0.01 -28.03
C PHE A 596 -0.96 -0.34 -29.37
N ASP A 597 0.36 -0.21 -29.46
CA ASP A 597 1.16 -0.51 -30.65
C ASP A 597 1.61 -1.98 -30.63
N TRP A 598 0.79 -2.85 -31.23
CA TRP A 598 1.05 -4.29 -31.29
C TRP A 598 2.29 -4.66 -32.12
N ASP A 599 2.67 -3.84 -33.10
CA ASP A 599 3.89 -4.06 -33.87
C ASP A 599 5.12 -3.80 -33.01
N LEU A 600 5.11 -2.71 -32.25
CA LEU A 600 6.17 -2.42 -31.30
C LEU A 600 6.26 -3.49 -30.20
N GLU A 601 5.13 -3.95 -29.64
CA GLU A 601 5.11 -5.03 -28.64
C GLU A 601 5.82 -6.29 -29.17
N ARG A 602 5.50 -6.72 -30.39
CA ARG A 602 6.16 -7.87 -31.04
C ARG A 602 7.66 -7.64 -31.21
N GLN A 603 8.06 -6.45 -31.66
CA GLN A 603 9.47 -6.09 -31.82
C GLN A 603 10.23 -6.13 -30.49
N ILE A 604 9.64 -5.58 -29.41
CA ILE A 604 10.23 -5.61 -28.08
C ILE A 604 10.35 -7.05 -27.57
N ALA A 605 9.31 -7.87 -27.73
CA ALA A 605 9.34 -9.28 -27.33
C ALA A 605 10.46 -10.07 -28.07
N ASP A 606 10.62 -9.83 -29.37
CA ASP A 606 11.69 -10.43 -30.18
C ASP A 606 13.08 -9.97 -29.75
N HIS A 607 13.24 -8.69 -29.41
CA HIS A 607 14.48 -8.13 -28.89
C HIS A 607 14.79 -8.69 -27.50
N GLN A 608 13.78 -8.84 -26.64
CA GLN A 608 13.93 -9.33 -25.28
C GLN A 608 14.45 -10.76 -25.24
N ARG A 609 14.01 -11.61 -26.18
CA ARG A 609 14.55 -12.98 -26.32
C ARG A 609 16.06 -12.99 -26.58
N ARG A 610 16.59 -12.01 -27.30
CA ARG A 610 18.03 -11.90 -27.63
C ARG A 610 18.83 -11.16 -26.55
N LEU A 611 18.44 -9.92 -26.24
CA LEU A 611 19.20 -8.99 -25.41
C LEU A 611 18.94 -9.17 -23.91
N GLY A 612 17.74 -9.57 -23.50
CA GLY A 612 17.27 -9.41 -22.13
C GLY A 612 16.31 -8.23 -21.99
N SER A 613 15.93 -7.87 -20.77
CA SER A 613 14.87 -6.89 -20.52
C SER A 613 15.20 -5.44 -20.86
N ASP A 614 16.47 -5.08 -21.11
CA ASP A 614 16.84 -3.77 -21.65
C ASP A 614 16.32 -3.57 -23.09
N ALA A 615 15.82 -4.63 -23.75
CA ALA A 615 15.00 -4.51 -24.97
C ALA A 615 13.77 -3.60 -24.81
N LYS A 616 13.31 -3.41 -23.57
CA LYS A 616 12.22 -2.52 -23.18
C LYS A 616 12.65 -1.04 -23.07
N LEU A 617 13.87 -0.70 -23.48
CA LEU A 617 14.39 0.67 -23.53
C LEU A 617 14.50 1.15 -24.99
N LEU A 618 14.56 2.47 -25.19
CA LEU A 618 14.82 3.05 -26.51
C LEU A 618 16.29 2.87 -26.90
N PHE A 619 16.53 2.64 -28.19
CA PHE A 619 17.86 2.46 -28.76
C PHE A 619 18.25 3.67 -29.61
N ALA A 620 19.52 4.05 -29.57
CA ALA A 620 20.10 4.99 -30.52
C ALA A 620 20.31 4.31 -31.88
N PRO A 621 20.52 5.07 -32.98
CA PRO A 621 20.81 4.49 -34.30
C PRO A 621 22.04 3.57 -34.34
N SER A 622 22.95 3.68 -33.37
CA SER A 622 24.08 2.77 -33.18
C SER A 622 23.69 1.35 -32.74
N GLY A 623 22.43 1.13 -32.34
CA GLY A 623 21.94 -0.14 -31.78
C GLY A 623 22.21 -0.33 -30.28
N GLN A 624 22.81 0.66 -29.61
CA GLN A 624 22.97 0.70 -28.15
C GLN A 624 21.77 1.39 -27.49
N VAL A 625 21.57 1.19 -26.18
CA VAL A 625 20.54 1.90 -25.42
C VAL A 625 20.80 3.41 -25.51
N LEU A 626 19.76 4.18 -25.84
CA LEU A 626 19.84 5.63 -25.89
C LEU A 626 20.09 6.18 -24.48
N VAL A 627 21.17 6.94 -24.31
CA VAL A 627 21.51 7.61 -23.05
C VAL A 627 21.51 9.13 -23.16
N VAL A 628 20.91 9.78 -22.17
CA VAL A 628 20.67 11.23 -22.09
C VAL A 628 21.01 11.77 -20.70
N SER A 629 21.08 13.10 -20.58
CA SER A 629 21.47 13.80 -19.35
C SER A 629 20.32 13.93 -18.35
N LEU A 630 20.62 14.23 -17.07
CA LEU A 630 19.59 14.55 -16.09
C LEU A 630 18.77 15.77 -16.54
N ALA A 631 19.44 16.81 -17.09
CA ALA A 631 18.77 18.00 -17.57
C ALA A 631 17.71 17.68 -18.63
N GLU A 632 18.02 16.78 -19.56
CA GLU A 632 17.05 16.33 -20.55
C GLU A 632 15.89 15.57 -19.91
N LYS A 633 16.16 14.60 -19.04
CA LYS A 633 15.10 13.83 -18.36
C LYS A 633 14.14 14.74 -17.61
N LEU A 634 14.66 15.70 -16.85
CA LEU A 634 13.84 16.62 -16.06
C LEU A 634 13.02 17.56 -16.96
N LEU A 635 13.61 18.00 -18.07
CA LEU A 635 12.93 18.86 -19.02
C LEU A 635 11.82 18.12 -19.77
N THR A 636 12.05 16.90 -20.24
CA THR A 636 11.04 16.09 -20.94
C THR A 636 9.80 15.85 -20.07
N LEU A 637 9.97 15.55 -18.77
CA LEU A 637 8.86 15.38 -17.84
C LEU A 637 8.07 16.69 -17.64
N LEU A 638 8.76 17.83 -17.53
CA LEU A 638 8.12 19.14 -17.42
C LEU A 638 7.35 19.50 -18.69
N LEU A 639 7.97 19.37 -19.86
CA LEU A 639 7.35 19.71 -21.14
C LEU A 639 6.10 18.87 -21.40
N ALA A 640 6.11 17.58 -21.08
CA ALA A 640 4.93 16.71 -21.19
C ALA A 640 3.75 17.20 -20.33
N LYS A 641 4.01 17.73 -19.13
CA LYS A 641 2.98 18.37 -18.29
C LYS A 641 2.52 19.69 -18.89
N LEU A 642 3.44 20.50 -19.44
CA LEU A 642 3.10 21.79 -20.06
C LEU A 642 2.31 21.65 -21.37
N ALA A 643 2.51 20.57 -22.14
CA ALA A 643 1.64 20.27 -23.30
C ALA A 643 0.17 20.04 -22.91
N ASN A 644 -0.09 19.78 -21.62
CA ASN A 644 -1.41 19.58 -21.06
C ASN A 644 -1.81 20.71 -20.09
N PHE A 645 -1.06 21.82 -20.04
CA PHE A 645 -1.34 22.92 -19.13
C PHE A 645 -2.51 23.78 -19.62
N VAL A 646 -3.51 23.94 -18.75
CA VAL A 646 -4.66 24.82 -18.96
C VAL A 646 -4.57 25.98 -17.96
N PRO A 647 -4.28 27.21 -18.43
CA PRO A 647 -4.20 28.38 -17.56
C PRO A 647 -5.45 28.52 -16.68
N GLU A 648 -5.31 28.91 -15.42
CA GLU A 648 -6.36 29.01 -14.39
C GLU A 648 -7.15 27.71 -14.09
N GLY A 649 -6.87 26.61 -14.80
CA GLY A 649 -7.59 25.34 -14.66
C GLY A 649 -6.77 24.20 -14.06
N GLY A 650 -5.51 24.02 -14.44
CA GLY A 650 -4.66 22.92 -13.98
C GLY A 650 -3.96 22.15 -15.11
N ILE A 651 -3.56 20.90 -14.86
CA ILE A 651 -3.02 19.97 -15.87
C ILE A 651 -4.12 19.05 -16.38
N TRP A 652 -4.35 19.00 -17.69
CA TRP A 652 -5.39 18.19 -18.31
C TRP A 652 -5.16 16.69 -18.13
N MET A 653 -6.16 16.00 -17.59
CA MET A 653 -6.15 14.56 -17.31
C MET A 653 -6.64 13.76 -18.51
N ASN A 654 -5.83 13.63 -19.56
CA ASN A 654 -6.24 13.07 -20.85
C ASN A 654 -5.49 11.79 -21.25
N THR A 655 -4.94 11.02 -20.30
CA THR A 655 -4.07 9.86 -20.56
C THR A 655 -4.66 8.51 -20.17
N GLN A 656 -5.99 8.39 -20.24
CA GLN A 656 -6.78 7.15 -19.98
C GLN A 656 -6.61 6.53 -18.58
N ARG A 657 -5.99 7.26 -17.65
CA ARG A 657 -5.83 6.88 -16.24
C ARG A 657 -6.01 8.07 -15.31
N PRO A 658 -6.53 7.85 -14.09
CA PRO A 658 -6.66 8.91 -13.09
C PRO A 658 -5.30 9.32 -12.51
N GLU A 659 -5.35 10.07 -11.42
CA GLU A 659 -4.19 10.35 -10.57
C GLU A 659 -4.19 9.44 -9.33
N TRP A 660 -3.92 9.97 -8.14
CA TRP A 660 -3.85 9.19 -6.90
C TRP A 660 -5.18 8.51 -6.57
N ASN A 661 -6.29 9.25 -6.63
CA ASN A 661 -7.62 8.74 -6.30
C ASN A 661 -8.26 8.02 -7.50
N ASP A 662 -8.13 6.69 -7.52
CA ASP A 662 -8.73 5.87 -8.58
C ASP A 662 -10.28 5.89 -8.55
N ALA A 663 -10.91 6.26 -7.43
CA ALA A 663 -12.36 6.38 -7.36
C ALA A 663 -12.91 7.59 -8.12
N ASN A 664 -12.08 8.59 -8.43
CA ASN A 664 -12.39 9.74 -9.30
C ASN A 664 -11.99 9.49 -10.78
N ASN A 665 -11.98 8.24 -11.23
CA ASN A 665 -11.55 7.88 -12.58
C ASN A 665 -12.38 8.46 -13.73
N ALA A 666 -13.63 8.89 -13.52
CA ALA A 666 -14.43 9.52 -14.56
C ALA A 666 -14.06 11.00 -14.80
N LEU A 667 -13.14 11.56 -14.00
CA LEU A 667 -12.48 12.82 -14.33
C LEU A 667 -11.54 12.68 -15.53
N VAL A 668 -11.03 11.48 -15.83
CA VAL A 668 -10.20 11.28 -17.03
C VAL A 668 -10.98 11.70 -18.28
N GLY A 669 -10.36 12.52 -19.12
CA GLY A 669 -10.92 13.14 -20.31
C GLY A 669 -11.32 14.60 -20.10
N LYS A 670 -12.08 14.92 -19.05
CA LYS A 670 -12.56 16.30 -18.78
C LYS A 670 -11.88 16.98 -17.60
N GLY A 671 -11.14 16.26 -16.78
CA GLY A 671 -10.59 16.75 -15.52
C GLY A 671 -9.32 17.58 -15.72
N LEU A 672 -9.13 18.58 -14.86
CA LEU A 672 -7.90 19.34 -14.75
C LEU A 672 -7.36 19.18 -13.33
N SER A 673 -6.12 18.71 -13.19
CA SER A 673 -5.47 18.53 -11.89
C SER A 673 -4.77 19.81 -11.45
N VAL A 674 -5.30 20.45 -10.41
CA VAL A 674 -4.62 21.51 -9.65
C VAL A 674 -3.60 20.88 -8.70
N VAL A 675 -3.86 19.67 -8.21
CA VAL A 675 -2.96 18.87 -7.37
C VAL A 675 -1.59 18.70 -8.03
N THR A 676 -1.55 18.19 -9.26
CA THR A 676 -0.29 18.03 -10.00
C THR A 676 0.38 19.37 -10.27
N LEU A 677 -0.41 20.44 -10.49
CA LEU A 677 0.13 21.78 -10.70
C LEU A 677 0.83 22.35 -9.45
N CYS A 678 0.29 22.10 -8.25
CA CYS A 678 0.92 22.45 -6.98
C CYS A 678 2.31 21.79 -6.85
N TYR A 679 2.40 20.50 -7.15
CA TYR A 679 3.68 19.79 -7.11
C TYR A 679 4.62 20.18 -8.26
N LEU A 680 4.08 20.56 -9.41
CA LEU A 680 4.86 21.08 -10.53
C LEU A 680 5.57 22.39 -10.16
N ARG A 681 4.94 23.25 -9.35
CA ARG A 681 5.61 24.45 -8.80
C ARG A 681 6.85 24.08 -8.00
N ARG A 682 6.73 23.13 -7.06
CA ARG A 682 7.84 22.63 -6.23
C ARG A 682 8.97 22.08 -7.11
N TYR A 683 8.61 21.31 -8.14
CA TYR A 683 9.54 20.77 -9.13
C TYR A 683 10.26 21.84 -9.95
N ILE A 684 9.56 22.85 -10.46
CA ILE A 684 10.14 23.96 -11.24
C ILE A 684 11.16 24.73 -10.39
N LEU A 685 10.82 25.04 -9.14
CA LEU A 685 11.73 25.75 -8.23
C LEU A 685 13.00 24.95 -7.97
N PHE A 686 12.86 23.65 -7.74
CA PHE A 686 14.00 22.76 -7.53
C PHE A 686 14.87 22.64 -8.79
N TYR A 687 14.28 22.42 -9.96
CA TYR A 687 15.03 22.31 -11.21
C TYR A 687 15.76 23.61 -11.56
N ARG A 688 15.09 24.76 -11.37
CA ARG A 688 15.71 26.08 -11.54
C ARG A 688 16.91 26.25 -10.62
N HIS A 689 16.79 25.84 -9.36
CA HIS A 689 17.89 25.90 -8.40
C HIS A 689 19.06 25.01 -8.83
N LEU A 690 18.82 23.76 -9.23
CA LEU A 690 19.86 22.85 -9.74
C LEU A 690 20.66 23.48 -10.89
N LEU A 691 19.97 24.05 -11.89
CA LEU A 691 20.60 24.71 -13.02
C LEU A 691 21.40 25.94 -12.59
N SER A 692 20.80 26.81 -11.78
CA SER A 692 21.42 28.07 -11.35
C SER A 692 22.64 27.85 -10.45
N ALA A 693 22.61 26.81 -9.61
CA ALA A 693 23.70 26.47 -8.70
C ALA A 693 24.81 25.61 -9.36
N SER A 694 24.63 25.18 -10.62
CA SER A 694 25.58 24.28 -11.28
C SER A 694 26.87 24.95 -11.77
N GLY A 695 26.83 26.26 -12.02
CA GLY A 695 27.94 26.99 -12.66
C GLY A 695 28.17 26.64 -14.14
N LEU A 696 27.23 25.94 -14.78
CA LEU A 696 27.31 25.55 -16.19
C LEU A 696 26.79 26.65 -17.13
N ASP A 697 27.42 26.81 -18.30
CA ASP A 697 26.94 27.71 -19.36
C ASP A 697 25.82 27.07 -20.20
N ALA A 698 25.92 25.77 -20.47
CA ALA A 698 24.99 25.01 -21.28
C ALA A 698 24.91 23.53 -20.88
N VAL A 699 23.81 22.87 -21.23
CA VAL A 699 23.57 21.43 -21.02
C VAL A 699 23.24 20.70 -22.32
N PRO A 700 23.66 19.43 -22.49
CA PRO A 700 23.39 18.66 -23.69
C PRO A 700 21.95 18.13 -23.69
N LEU A 701 21.22 18.42 -24.77
CA LEU A 701 19.88 17.91 -25.06
C LEU A 701 19.86 17.22 -26.43
N SER A 702 19.12 16.14 -26.57
CA SER A 702 18.80 15.54 -27.87
C SER A 702 18.12 16.58 -28.76
N ARG A 703 18.48 16.60 -30.06
CA ARG A 703 17.97 17.58 -31.03
C ARG A 703 16.43 17.70 -31.00
N GLU A 704 15.74 16.56 -30.90
CA GLU A 704 14.28 16.49 -30.84
C GLU A 704 13.72 17.18 -29.59
N VAL A 705 14.34 16.98 -28.42
CA VAL A 705 13.93 17.60 -27.14
C VAL A 705 14.26 19.09 -27.12
N GLN A 706 15.42 19.49 -27.67
CA GLN A 706 15.78 20.90 -27.83
C GLN A 706 14.75 21.65 -28.68
N GLY A 707 14.29 21.05 -29.80
CA GLY A 707 13.24 21.60 -30.64
C GLY A 707 11.92 21.76 -29.88
N TYR A 708 11.52 20.73 -29.13
CA TYR A 708 10.31 20.77 -28.31
C TYR A 708 10.38 21.86 -27.22
N PHE A 709 11.51 21.97 -26.52
CA PHE A 709 11.77 23.03 -25.55
C PHE A 709 11.63 24.43 -26.16
N ARG A 710 12.28 24.69 -27.30
CA ARG A 710 12.20 26.00 -27.98
C ARG A 710 10.76 26.34 -28.39
N ALA A 711 10.01 25.36 -28.89
CA ALA A 711 8.61 25.55 -29.28
C ALA A 711 7.73 25.95 -28.09
N VAL A 712 7.80 25.20 -26.97
CA VAL A 712 7.01 25.51 -25.77
C VAL A 712 7.44 26.84 -25.13
N ALA A 713 8.74 27.13 -25.09
CA ALA A 713 9.25 28.40 -24.57
C ALA A 713 8.74 29.61 -25.38
N GLU A 714 8.68 29.49 -26.71
CA GLU A 714 8.15 30.54 -27.57
C GLU A 714 6.65 30.74 -27.37
N VAL A 715 5.89 29.64 -27.24
CA VAL A 715 4.45 29.72 -26.91
C VAL A 715 4.25 30.49 -25.60
N LEU A 716 4.89 30.12 -24.50
CA LEU A 716 4.74 30.84 -23.23
C LEU A 716 5.19 32.30 -23.32
N ARG A 717 6.27 32.60 -24.07
CA ARG A 717 6.76 33.98 -24.26
C ARG A 717 5.76 34.83 -25.03
N SER A 718 5.17 34.30 -26.11
CA SER A 718 4.20 35.02 -26.95
C SER A 718 2.91 35.37 -26.21
N PHE A 719 2.51 34.54 -25.24
CA PHE A 719 1.30 34.76 -24.44
C PHE A 719 1.56 35.42 -23.08
N GLN A 720 2.79 35.80 -22.73
CA GLN A 720 3.13 36.22 -21.36
C GLN A 720 2.32 37.43 -20.85
N GLY A 721 1.86 38.30 -21.75
CA GLY A 721 0.99 39.44 -21.41
C GLY A 721 -0.40 39.03 -20.93
N ALA A 722 -0.81 37.77 -21.11
CA ALA A 722 -2.03 37.21 -20.54
C ALA A 722 -2.01 37.14 -19.01
N LEU A 723 -0.83 37.22 -18.37
CA LEU A 723 -0.68 37.12 -16.92
C LEU A 723 -0.99 38.41 -16.17
N ASP A 724 -1.19 39.53 -16.87
CA ASP A 724 -1.44 40.84 -16.25
C ASP A 724 -2.92 41.02 -15.83
N SER A 725 -3.80 40.09 -16.23
CA SER A 725 -5.23 40.08 -15.94
C SER A 725 -5.77 38.64 -15.85
N PRO A 726 -7.01 38.41 -15.41
CA PRO A 726 -7.68 37.12 -15.60
C PRO A 726 -7.68 36.72 -17.09
N ILE A 727 -7.51 35.44 -17.37
CA ILE A 727 -7.43 34.90 -18.73
C ILE A 727 -8.83 34.52 -19.20
N ASP A 728 -9.29 35.04 -20.34
CA ASP A 728 -10.59 34.66 -20.90
C ASP A 728 -10.56 33.29 -21.62
N ASP A 729 -11.72 32.70 -21.86
CA ASP A 729 -11.85 31.35 -22.42
C ASP A 729 -11.27 31.22 -23.85
N HIS A 730 -11.27 32.29 -24.65
CA HIS A 730 -10.71 32.29 -26.00
C HIS A 730 -9.18 32.36 -25.95
N GLN A 731 -8.62 33.17 -25.04
CA GLN A 731 -7.18 33.23 -24.81
C GLN A 731 -6.67 31.93 -24.19
N ARG A 732 -7.42 31.34 -23.23
CA ARG A 732 -7.13 30.03 -22.66
C ARG A 732 -7.06 28.96 -23.74
N ARG A 733 -8.06 28.93 -24.65
CA ARG A 733 -8.07 28.00 -25.78
C ARG A 733 -6.85 28.16 -26.69
N ARG A 734 -6.49 29.39 -27.05
CA ARG A 734 -5.31 29.67 -27.90
C ARG A 734 -4.00 29.19 -27.27
N ILE A 735 -3.83 29.38 -25.96
CA ILE A 735 -2.65 28.88 -25.24
C ILE A 735 -2.63 27.35 -25.24
N MET A 736 -3.77 26.73 -24.91
CA MET A 736 -3.92 25.27 -24.86
C MET A 736 -3.60 24.63 -26.22
N ASP A 737 -4.14 25.16 -27.32
CA ASP A 737 -3.91 24.65 -28.67
C ASP A 737 -2.44 24.75 -29.08
N ALA A 738 -1.80 25.88 -28.80
CA ALA A 738 -0.39 26.08 -29.13
C ALA A 738 0.54 25.11 -28.36
N LEU A 739 0.26 24.87 -27.07
CA LEU A 739 1.01 23.91 -26.24
C LEU A 739 0.75 22.45 -26.65
N GLY A 740 -0.50 22.10 -26.88
CA GLY A 740 -0.93 20.75 -27.27
C GLY A 740 -0.36 20.32 -28.61
N GLU A 741 -0.36 21.23 -29.61
CA GLU A 741 0.23 20.98 -30.92
C GLU A 741 1.75 20.86 -30.87
N ALA A 742 2.44 21.69 -30.09
CA ALA A 742 3.89 21.57 -29.89
C ALA A 742 4.27 20.19 -29.31
N GLY A 743 3.53 19.73 -28.30
CA GLY A 743 3.69 18.38 -27.75
C GLY A 743 3.33 17.27 -28.75
N SER A 744 2.36 17.52 -29.63
CA SER A 744 1.89 16.58 -30.67
C SER A 744 2.93 16.35 -31.75
N ALA A 745 3.49 17.44 -32.26
CA ALA A 745 4.56 17.41 -33.24
C ALA A 745 5.78 16.64 -32.72
N TYR A 746 6.21 16.90 -31.48
CA TYR A 746 7.35 16.22 -30.87
C TYR A 746 7.13 14.69 -30.75
N ARG A 747 6.05 14.26 -30.09
CA ARG A 747 5.84 12.84 -29.81
C ARG A 747 5.66 12.02 -31.09
N TRP A 748 4.93 12.55 -32.07
CA TRP A 748 4.71 11.85 -33.34
C TRP A 748 5.95 11.82 -34.23
N ASN A 749 6.85 12.81 -34.12
CA ASN A 749 8.16 12.72 -34.73
C ASN A 749 8.98 11.57 -34.11
N VAL A 750 9.02 11.47 -32.78
CA VAL A 750 9.73 10.40 -32.07
C VAL A 750 9.11 9.02 -32.35
N TYR A 751 7.78 8.88 -32.37
CA TYR A 751 7.11 7.61 -32.63
C TYR A 751 7.40 7.06 -34.05
N HIS A 752 7.48 7.93 -35.07
CA HIS A 752 7.74 7.49 -36.44
C HIS A 752 9.22 7.31 -36.77
N THR A 753 10.07 8.22 -36.28
CA THR A 753 11.47 8.32 -36.73
C THR A 753 12.48 7.89 -35.67
N GLY A 754 12.06 7.74 -34.41
CA GLY A 754 12.97 7.57 -33.28
C GLY A 754 13.79 8.83 -32.99
N PHE A 755 14.85 8.68 -32.21
CA PHE A 755 15.83 9.73 -31.99
C PHE A 755 16.97 9.62 -33.01
N ALA A 756 17.40 10.75 -33.59
CA ALA A 756 18.54 10.75 -34.50
C ALA A 756 19.90 10.52 -33.82
N GLY A 757 19.97 10.63 -32.49
CA GLY A 757 21.21 10.51 -31.71
C GLY A 757 22.09 11.77 -31.72
N GLU A 758 21.65 12.83 -32.40
CA GLU A 758 22.29 14.15 -32.40
C GLU A 758 21.96 14.93 -31.13
N VAL A 759 22.93 15.70 -30.64
CA VAL A 759 22.84 16.47 -29.39
C VAL A 759 23.16 17.94 -29.67
N GLU A 760 22.34 18.85 -29.13
CA GLU A 760 22.55 20.29 -29.09
C GLU A 760 22.82 20.77 -27.66
N ASN A 761 23.56 21.87 -27.52
CA ASN A 761 23.80 22.49 -26.21
C ASN A 761 22.76 23.59 -25.96
N ALA A 762 21.93 23.42 -24.94
CA ALA A 762 20.96 24.40 -24.48
C ALA A 762 21.61 25.38 -23.49
N PRO A 763 21.59 26.70 -23.72
CA PRO A 763 22.09 27.67 -22.75
C PRO A 763 21.32 27.60 -21.42
N VAL A 764 22.04 27.50 -20.30
CA VAL A 764 21.43 27.42 -18.96
C VAL A 764 20.62 28.68 -18.64
N MET A 765 21.08 29.86 -19.06
CA MET A 765 20.31 31.10 -18.90
C MET A 765 18.93 31.02 -19.57
N ASP A 766 18.83 30.46 -20.77
CA ASP A 766 17.56 30.34 -21.50
C ASP A 766 16.62 29.38 -20.78
N MET A 767 17.15 28.28 -20.25
CA MET A 767 16.38 27.31 -19.47
C MET A 767 15.89 27.92 -18.14
N VAL A 768 16.73 28.68 -17.43
CA VAL A 768 16.34 29.38 -16.20
C VAL A 768 15.27 30.42 -16.49
N ALA A 769 15.42 31.22 -17.56
CA ALA A 769 14.41 32.20 -17.97
C ALA A 769 13.07 31.54 -18.33
N PHE A 770 13.12 30.39 -19.02
CA PHE A 770 11.94 29.57 -19.29
C PHE A 770 11.27 29.06 -18.01
N LEU A 771 12.04 28.54 -17.06
CA LEU A 771 11.52 28.05 -15.78
C LEU A 771 10.90 29.18 -14.95
N ASP A 772 11.50 30.37 -14.94
CA ASP A 772 10.95 31.54 -14.27
C ASP A 772 9.64 32.02 -14.91
N LEU A 773 9.54 32.02 -16.24
CA LEU A 773 8.29 32.32 -16.94
C LEU A 773 7.22 31.26 -16.66
N THR A 774 7.59 29.98 -16.73
CA THR A 774 6.70 28.85 -16.44
C THR A 774 6.17 28.95 -15.00
N ARG A 775 7.04 29.29 -14.03
CA ARG A 775 6.64 29.53 -12.63
C ARG A 775 5.54 30.59 -12.54
N ARG A 776 5.66 31.71 -13.26
CA ARG A 776 4.63 32.77 -13.25
C ARG A 776 3.27 32.27 -13.73
N TYR A 777 3.22 31.48 -14.80
CA TYR A 777 1.98 30.85 -15.29
C TYR A 777 1.36 29.91 -14.26
N VAL A 778 2.19 29.08 -13.64
CA VAL A 778 1.79 28.13 -12.60
C VAL A 778 1.25 28.87 -11.37
N GLU A 779 1.96 29.88 -10.88
CA GLU A 779 1.56 30.67 -9.70
C GLU A 779 0.28 31.47 -9.96
N HIS A 780 0.13 32.10 -11.14
CA HIS A 780 -1.11 32.76 -11.56
C HIS A 780 -2.30 31.78 -11.51
N THR A 781 -2.11 30.59 -12.08
CA THR A 781 -3.16 29.55 -12.12
C THR A 781 -3.51 29.04 -10.72
N LEU A 782 -2.53 28.81 -9.85
CA LEU A 782 -2.77 28.37 -8.47
C LEU A 782 -3.52 29.45 -7.66
N ARG A 783 -3.16 30.73 -7.84
CA ARG A 783 -3.85 31.85 -7.16
C ARG A 783 -5.29 32.01 -7.63
N ALA A 784 -5.57 31.75 -8.92
CA ALA A 784 -6.93 31.71 -9.46
C ALA A 784 -7.79 30.54 -8.93
N ASN A 785 -7.16 29.54 -8.28
CA ASN A 785 -7.84 28.35 -7.74
C ASN A 785 -8.13 28.42 -6.22
N ARG A 786 -7.90 29.57 -5.59
CA ARG A 786 -8.32 29.81 -4.20
C ARG A 786 -9.83 30.01 -4.16
N ARG A 787 -10.51 29.27 -3.28
CA ARG A 787 -11.94 29.39 -3.01
C ARG A 787 -12.23 30.52 -2.03
N SER A 788 -13.50 30.94 -1.98
CA SER A 788 -13.98 31.95 -1.03
C SER A 788 -13.90 31.52 0.44
N ASP A 789 -13.86 30.21 0.71
CA ASP A 789 -13.71 29.61 2.04
C ASP A 789 -12.24 29.34 2.43
N ASN A 790 -11.28 29.96 1.72
CA ASN A 790 -9.82 29.77 1.89
C ASN A 790 -9.25 28.39 1.54
N LEU A 791 -10.08 27.42 1.19
CA LEU A 791 -9.63 26.16 0.61
C LEU A 791 -9.18 26.38 -0.85
N TYR A 792 -8.57 25.36 -1.44
CA TYR A 792 -8.17 25.37 -2.85
C TYR A 792 -8.88 24.26 -3.63
N HIS A 793 -9.21 24.54 -4.89
CA HIS A 793 -9.70 23.49 -5.79
C HIS A 793 -8.62 22.42 -5.99
N ALA A 794 -9.02 21.14 -5.94
CA ALA A 794 -8.14 20.01 -6.19
C ALA A 794 -8.17 19.61 -7.67
N TYR A 795 -9.38 19.45 -8.19
CA TYR A 795 -9.64 19.13 -9.59
C TYR A 795 -10.74 20.05 -10.13
N ASN A 796 -10.58 20.47 -11.37
CA ASN A 796 -11.56 21.25 -12.13
C ASN A 796 -12.05 20.43 -13.33
N VAL A 797 -13.05 20.98 -14.04
CA VAL A 797 -13.62 20.41 -15.26
C VAL A 797 -13.32 21.36 -16.43
N LEU A 798 -12.82 20.81 -17.52
CA LEU A 798 -12.59 21.49 -18.78
C LEU A 798 -13.81 21.33 -19.68
N HIS A 799 -14.34 22.45 -20.16
CA HIS A 799 -15.35 22.47 -21.22
C HIS A 799 -14.73 23.05 -22.48
N ILE A 800 -14.66 22.25 -23.54
CA ILE A 800 -14.06 22.62 -24.82
C ILE A 800 -15.18 22.94 -25.81
N GLY A 801 -15.24 24.19 -26.29
CA GLY A 801 -16.06 24.61 -27.43
C GLY A 801 -15.26 24.64 -28.72
N ASP A 802 -15.76 25.24 -29.81
CA ASP A 802 -15.00 25.33 -31.07
C ASP A 802 -13.80 26.29 -30.94
N GLU A 803 -14.01 27.48 -30.36
CA GLU A 803 -13.01 28.54 -30.18
C GLU A 803 -12.79 28.95 -28.72
N SER A 804 -13.40 28.24 -27.76
CA SER A 804 -13.33 28.55 -26.33
C SER A 804 -12.94 27.32 -25.51
N ALA A 805 -12.33 27.57 -24.34
CA ALA A 805 -12.04 26.56 -23.33
C ALA A 805 -12.35 27.17 -21.96
N SER A 806 -13.41 26.71 -21.31
CA SER A 806 -13.84 27.22 -19.99
C SER A 806 -13.56 26.21 -18.87
N VAL A 807 -13.42 26.74 -17.65
CA VAL A 807 -13.09 25.97 -16.44
C VAL A 807 -14.31 25.96 -15.51
N GLY A 808 -14.84 24.77 -15.24
CA GLY A 808 -15.82 24.51 -14.19
C GLY A 808 -15.14 23.99 -12.93
N HIS A 809 -15.72 24.25 -11.76
CA HIS A 809 -15.16 23.87 -10.47
C HIS A 809 -15.92 22.72 -9.81
N LEU A 810 -15.21 21.89 -9.05
CA LEU A 810 -15.79 20.82 -8.23
C LEU A 810 -15.82 21.21 -6.75
N TYR A 811 -16.53 20.39 -5.97
CA TYR A 811 -16.58 20.46 -4.51
C TYR A 811 -15.17 20.35 -3.88
N GLU A 812 -15.03 20.81 -2.64
CA GLU A 812 -13.78 20.76 -1.89
C GLU A 812 -13.27 19.31 -1.72
N MET A 813 -11.96 19.11 -1.80
CA MET A 813 -11.35 17.79 -1.60
C MET A 813 -10.08 17.91 -0.77
N LEU A 814 -9.84 16.97 0.14
CA LEU A 814 -8.69 16.99 1.05
C LEU A 814 -7.35 17.05 0.29
N GLU A 815 -7.25 16.32 -0.81
CA GLU A 815 -6.03 16.22 -1.62
C GLU A 815 -5.52 17.57 -2.15
N GLY A 816 -6.43 18.47 -2.55
CA GLY A 816 -6.03 19.82 -2.99
C GLY A 816 -5.37 20.63 -1.88
N GLN A 817 -5.80 20.40 -0.63
CA GLN A 817 -5.33 21.13 0.55
C GLN A 817 -3.91 20.66 0.92
N VAL A 818 -3.71 19.35 0.88
CA VAL A 818 -2.38 18.72 1.00
C VAL A 818 -1.42 19.27 -0.05
N ALA A 819 -1.85 19.30 -1.31
CA ALA A 819 -1.01 19.71 -2.43
C ALA A 819 -0.62 21.19 -2.35
N ILE A 820 -1.55 22.10 -2.06
CA ILE A 820 -1.26 23.53 -1.98
C ILE A 820 -0.34 23.88 -0.79
N LEU A 821 -0.52 23.25 0.37
CA LEU A 821 0.40 23.38 1.51
C LEU A 821 1.81 22.90 1.12
N SER A 822 1.89 21.77 0.41
CA SER A 822 3.14 21.18 -0.07
C SER A 822 3.82 21.94 -1.22
N SER A 823 3.10 22.86 -1.89
CA SER A 823 3.59 23.60 -3.06
C SER A 823 4.65 24.64 -2.72
N GLY A 824 4.68 25.06 -1.45
CA GLY A 824 5.49 26.16 -0.95
C GLY A 824 5.01 27.56 -1.37
N LEU A 825 3.82 27.71 -1.95
CA LEU A 825 3.29 29.00 -2.42
C LEU A 825 2.72 29.88 -1.30
N LEU A 826 2.07 29.25 -0.32
CA LEU A 826 1.33 29.95 0.73
C LEU A 826 2.28 30.60 1.74
N THR A 827 1.87 31.77 2.25
CA THR A 827 2.47 32.37 3.45
C THR A 827 2.06 31.60 4.72
N GLY A 828 2.65 31.92 5.87
CA GLY A 828 2.26 31.33 7.15
C GLY A 828 0.80 31.58 7.49
N GLU A 829 0.34 32.83 7.37
CA GLU A 829 -1.04 33.21 7.64
C GLU A 829 -2.03 32.55 6.65
N GLU A 830 -1.67 32.46 5.37
CA GLU A 830 -2.50 31.73 4.39
C GLU A 830 -2.62 30.24 4.73
N SER A 831 -1.53 29.63 5.22
CA SER A 831 -1.49 28.22 5.60
C SER A 831 -2.36 27.95 6.83
N VAL A 832 -2.28 28.81 7.86
CA VAL A 832 -3.12 28.65 9.06
C VAL A 832 -4.60 28.87 8.74
N ASN A 833 -4.95 29.93 8.00
CA ASN A 833 -6.33 30.19 7.60
C ASN A 833 -6.94 29.00 6.83
N LEU A 834 -6.17 28.38 5.93
CA LEU A 834 -6.59 27.18 5.22
C LEU A 834 -6.85 26.01 6.20
N LEU A 835 -5.97 25.77 7.17
CA LEU A 835 -6.12 24.68 8.14
C LEU A 835 -7.31 24.90 9.11
N GLU A 836 -7.53 26.15 9.53
CA GLU A 836 -8.69 26.54 10.32
C GLU A 836 -9.99 26.32 9.51
N SER A 837 -10.03 26.79 8.27
CA SER A 837 -11.18 26.57 7.37
C SER A 837 -11.40 25.10 7.06
N LEU A 838 -10.33 24.30 6.92
CA LEU A 838 -10.41 22.86 6.71
C LEU A 838 -11.06 22.16 7.91
N ARG A 839 -10.70 22.56 9.13
CA ARG A 839 -11.31 22.03 10.37
C ARG A 839 -12.80 22.35 10.50
N GLU A 840 -13.25 23.46 9.94
CA GLU A 840 -14.66 23.88 9.94
C GLU A 840 -15.45 23.37 8.71
N SER A 841 -14.76 22.80 7.72
CA SER A 841 -15.36 22.33 6.47
C SER A 841 -16.16 21.04 6.62
N ALA A 842 -16.94 20.71 5.58
CA ALA A 842 -17.64 19.43 5.46
C ALA A 842 -16.70 18.21 5.32
N LEU A 843 -15.38 18.43 5.18
CA LEU A 843 -14.39 17.35 5.16
C LEU A 843 -14.06 16.83 6.56
N TYR A 844 -14.30 17.61 7.62
CA TYR A 844 -14.02 17.16 8.99
C TYR A 844 -15.15 16.25 9.50
N GLN A 845 -14.79 15.05 9.96
CA GLN A 845 -15.70 14.07 10.55
C GLN A 845 -15.49 14.01 12.08
N PRO A 846 -16.39 14.61 12.88
CA PRO A 846 -16.21 14.71 14.33
C PRO A 846 -16.15 13.37 15.06
N GLU A 847 -16.85 12.34 14.58
CA GLU A 847 -16.91 11.02 15.22
C GLU A 847 -15.55 10.31 15.25
N GLN A 848 -14.73 10.57 14.23
CA GLN A 848 -13.40 10.01 14.08
C GLN A 848 -12.29 11.05 14.30
N HIS A 849 -12.64 12.31 14.59
CA HIS A 849 -11.70 13.42 14.75
C HIS A 849 -10.69 13.50 13.60
N SER A 850 -11.15 13.36 12.36
CA SER A 850 -10.28 13.32 11.19
C SER A 850 -11.01 13.77 9.92
N TYR A 851 -10.41 13.58 8.75
CA TYR A 851 -10.87 14.16 7.50
C TYR A 851 -11.23 13.10 6.45
N ILE A 852 -12.40 13.26 5.82
CA ILE A 852 -12.81 12.51 4.63
C ILE A 852 -12.24 13.15 3.36
N LEU A 853 -12.21 12.41 2.25
CA LEU A 853 -11.61 12.90 1.00
C LEU A 853 -12.43 14.02 0.33
N TYR A 854 -13.74 13.93 0.43
CA TYR A 854 -14.71 14.87 -0.14
C TYR A 854 -16.04 14.81 0.63
N PRO A 855 -16.87 15.87 0.55
CA PRO A 855 -18.12 15.95 1.30
C PRO A 855 -19.08 14.81 0.96
N GLU A 856 -19.86 14.40 1.96
CA GLU A 856 -21.00 13.52 1.72
C GLU A 856 -22.02 14.19 0.80
N ARG A 857 -22.59 13.41 -0.13
CA ARG A 857 -23.67 13.85 -1.01
C ARG A 857 -24.97 13.16 -0.63
N ASN A 858 -26.07 13.91 -0.66
CA ASN A 858 -27.38 13.29 -0.57
C ASN A 858 -27.74 12.68 -1.93
N LEU A 859 -27.58 11.37 -2.06
CA LEU A 859 -27.91 10.65 -3.30
C LEU A 859 -29.40 10.30 -3.30
N PRO A 860 -30.13 10.56 -4.39
CA PRO A 860 -31.54 10.23 -4.46
C PRO A 860 -31.75 8.73 -4.28
N GLY A 861 -32.77 8.37 -3.50
CA GLY A 861 -33.15 6.97 -3.30
C GLY A 861 -33.60 6.31 -4.61
N PHE A 862 -33.73 4.99 -4.62
CA PHE A 862 -34.11 4.23 -5.83
C PHE A 862 -35.41 4.73 -6.48
N LEU A 863 -36.39 5.14 -5.67
CA LEU A 863 -37.69 5.65 -6.14
C LEU A 863 -37.64 7.09 -6.69
N GLU A 864 -36.57 7.83 -6.42
CA GLU A 864 -36.42 9.25 -6.77
C GLU A 864 -35.47 9.44 -7.95
N LYS A 865 -34.41 8.63 -8.05
CA LYS A 865 -33.28 8.85 -8.98
C LYS A 865 -33.64 8.81 -10.48
N ASN A 866 -34.73 8.14 -10.84
CA ASN A 866 -35.19 8.01 -12.21
C ASN A 866 -36.68 8.33 -12.22
N ARG A 867 -37.02 9.61 -12.06
CA ARG A 867 -38.40 10.06 -11.94
C ARG A 867 -38.60 11.31 -12.77
N LEU A 868 -39.54 11.26 -13.70
CA LEU A 868 -39.90 12.34 -14.60
C LEU A 868 -41.38 12.70 -14.40
N SER A 869 -41.66 14.00 -14.38
CA SER A 869 -43.02 14.53 -14.41
C SER A 869 -43.55 14.56 -15.85
N ARG A 870 -44.88 14.65 -15.99
CA ARG A 870 -45.52 14.78 -17.30
C ARG A 870 -45.07 16.04 -18.03
N GLU A 871 -44.87 17.12 -17.29
CA GLU A 871 -44.44 18.43 -17.80
C GLU A 871 -43.04 18.38 -18.39
N GLN A 872 -42.14 17.57 -17.80
CA GLN A 872 -40.76 17.39 -18.32
C GLN A 872 -40.71 16.63 -19.65
N ILE A 873 -41.75 15.84 -19.95
CA ILE A 873 -41.85 15.06 -21.20
C ILE A 873 -42.66 15.81 -22.25
N ALA A 874 -43.57 16.68 -21.83
CA ALA A 874 -44.40 17.48 -22.72
C ALA A 874 -43.53 18.30 -23.69
N GLY A 875 -43.75 18.12 -25.00
CA GLY A 875 -42.97 18.80 -26.05
C GLY A 875 -41.75 18.02 -26.57
N VAL A 876 -41.57 16.77 -26.15
CA VAL A 876 -40.69 15.77 -26.78
C VAL A 876 -41.57 14.66 -27.38
N ARG A 877 -41.97 14.84 -28.64
CA ARG A 877 -43.01 14.04 -29.29
C ARG A 877 -42.66 12.57 -29.39
N ILE A 878 -41.40 12.22 -29.60
CA ILE A 878 -40.97 10.82 -29.67
C ILE A 878 -41.22 10.10 -28.33
N LEU A 879 -40.97 10.74 -27.19
CA LEU A 879 -41.20 10.12 -25.87
C LEU A 879 -42.70 9.89 -25.61
N GLU A 880 -43.56 10.84 -25.99
CA GLU A 880 -45.02 10.68 -25.90
C GLU A 880 -45.51 9.50 -26.75
N MET A 881 -45.01 9.37 -27.99
CA MET A 881 -45.37 8.28 -28.89
C MET A 881 -44.90 6.92 -28.35
N LEU A 882 -43.71 6.86 -27.75
CA LEU A 882 -43.21 5.63 -27.12
C LEU A 882 -44.09 5.22 -25.93
N VAL A 883 -44.53 6.18 -25.10
CA VAL A 883 -45.47 5.89 -24.00
C VAL A 883 -46.83 5.41 -24.52
N GLU A 884 -47.39 6.07 -25.53
CA GLU A 884 -48.68 5.69 -26.15
C GLU A 884 -48.62 4.29 -26.77
N ALA A 885 -47.50 3.95 -27.41
CA ALA A 885 -47.24 2.65 -28.01
C ALA A 885 -46.87 1.56 -26.98
N GLN A 886 -46.72 1.90 -25.70
CA GLN A 886 -46.18 1.03 -24.65
C GLN A 886 -44.80 0.45 -25.02
N GLU A 887 -43.97 1.24 -25.69
CA GLU A 887 -42.65 0.84 -26.18
C GLU A 887 -41.56 1.25 -25.17
N PRO A 888 -41.01 0.31 -24.38
CA PRO A 888 -40.18 0.62 -23.21
C PRO A 888 -38.71 0.91 -23.56
N THR A 889 -38.37 1.06 -24.85
CA THR A 889 -36.98 1.21 -25.31
C THR A 889 -36.29 2.44 -24.70
N ILE A 890 -36.98 3.58 -24.57
CA ILE A 890 -36.40 4.80 -23.96
C ILE A 890 -37.12 5.22 -22.69
N ILE A 891 -38.45 5.16 -22.66
CA ILE A 891 -39.27 5.69 -21.58
C ILE A 891 -40.39 4.72 -21.22
N THR A 892 -40.75 4.68 -19.95
CA THR A 892 -41.84 3.87 -19.41
C THR A 892 -42.72 4.71 -18.49
N ARG A 893 -43.99 4.32 -18.33
CA ARG A 893 -44.93 4.95 -17.40
C ARG A 893 -45.41 3.91 -16.39
N ASP A 894 -45.28 4.22 -15.11
CA ASP A 894 -45.74 3.34 -14.03
C ASP A 894 -47.27 3.37 -13.84
N PHE A 895 -47.78 2.57 -12.90
CA PHE A 895 -49.20 2.50 -12.59
C PHE A 895 -49.77 3.79 -11.96
N ASN A 896 -48.90 4.64 -11.38
CA ASN A 896 -49.28 5.92 -10.78
C ASN A 896 -49.23 7.08 -11.79
N GLY A 897 -48.82 6.82 -13.04
CA GLY A 897 -48.66 7.85 -14.06
C GLY A 897 -47.36 8.65 -13.96
N VAL A 898 -46.38 8.15 -13.20
CA VAL A 898 -45.01 8.67 -13.15
C VAL A 898 -44.22 8.07 -14.32
N TYR A 899 -43.29 8.85 -14.87
CA TYR A 899 -42.50 8.42 -16.01
C TYR A 899 -41.06 8.16 -15.60
N HIS A 900 -40.41 7.23 -16.31
CA HIS A 900 -39.07 6.76 -16.02
C HIS A 900 -38.34 6.51 -17.33
N PHE A 901 -37.05 6.89 -17.41
CA PHE A 901 -36.19 6.31 -18.44
C PHE A 901 -36.12 4.79 -18.26
N SER A 902 -35.97 4.05 -19.35
CA SER A 902 -35.90 2.59 -19.33
C SER A 902 -34.75 2.09 -18.45
N GLY A 903 -34.99 1.02 -17.68
CA GLY A 903 -34.01 0.47 -16.74
C GLY A 903 -32.76 -0.15 -17.37
N GLN A 904 -32.74 -0.31 -18.70
CA GLN A 904 -31.58 -0.80 -19.46
C GLN A 904 -30.64 0.32 -19.92
N LEU A 905 -30.99 1.59 -19.66
CA LEU A 905 -30.19 2.76 -20.04
C LEU A 905 -29.27 3.14 -18.89
N HIS A 906 -27.96 3.05 -19.11
CA HIS A 906 -26.95 3.38 -18.12
C HIS A 906 -26.37 4.79 -18.32
N ASN A 907 -26.33 5.25 -19.57
CA ASN A 907 -25.82 6.56 -19.94
C ASN A 907 -26.39 7.00 -21.29
N PHE A 908 -26.03 8.20 -21.76
CA PHE A 908 -26.57 8.72 -23.01
C PHE A 908 -26.10 7.96 -24.25
N ARG A 909 -25.02 7.18 -24.22
CA ARG A 909 -24.65 6.30 -25.35
C ARG A 909 -25.69 5.19 -25.54
N ASP A 910 -26.28 4.71 -24.45
CA ASP A 910 -27.36 3.72 -24.52
C ASP A 910 -28.63 4.37 -25.11
N VAL A 911 -28.92 5.61 -24.70
CA VAL A 911 -30.02 6.41 -25.28
C VAL A 911 -29.77 6.65 -26.76
N GLN A 912 -28.56 7.02 -27.16
CA GLN A 912 -28.19 7.23 -28.56
C GLN A 912 -28.34 5.94 -29.36
N ARG A 913 -27.86 4.79 -28.87
CA ARG A 913 -28.06 3.49 -29.54
C ARG A 913 -29.53 3.14 -29.69
N ALA A 914 -30.35 3.43 -28.67
CA ALA A 914 -31.78 3.25 -28.73
C ALA A 914 -32.45 4.17 -29.75
N LEU A 915 -32.04 5.45 -29.81
CA LEU A 915 -32.50 6.42 -30.80
C LEU A 915 -32.09 6.03 -32.23
N ASP A 916 -30.86 5.55 -32.42
CA ASP A 916 -30.35 5.08 -33.71
C ASP A 916 -31.16 3.88 -34.19
N ALA A 917 -31.48 2.92 -33.30
CA ALA A 917 -32.36 1.80 -33.63
C ALA A 917 -33.78 2.27 -33.99
N LEU A 918 -34.35 3.22 -33.25
CA LEU A 918 -35.66 3.81 -33.58
C LEU A 918 -35.64 4.57 -34.90
N SER A 919 -34.51 5.18 -35.28
CA SER A 919 -34.36 5.92 -36.54
C SER A 919 -34.51 5.03 -37.78
N ALA A 920 -34.32 3.71 -37.64
CA ALA A 920 -34.57 2.74 -38.70
C ALA A 920 -36.08 2.59 -39.03
N HIS A 921 -36.97 3.03 -38.14
CA HIS A 921 -38.42 3.05 -38.37
C HIS A 921 -38.86 4.40 -38.95
N PRO A 922 -39.52 4.44 -40.13
CA PRO A 922 -39.90 5.68 -40.80
C PRO A 922 -40.75 6.64 -39.95
N GLN A 923 -41.55 6.10 -39.01
CA GLN A 923 -42.40 6.87 -38.11
C GLN A 923 -41.64 7.68 -37.04
N TYR A 924 -40.40 7.28 -36.70
CA TYR A 924 -39.58 7.95 -35.68
C TYR A 924 -38.39 8.70 -36.27
N ALA A 925 -37.90 8.32 -37.46
CA ALA A 925 -36.69 8.88 -38.08
C ALA A 925 -36.64 10.42 -38.08
N GLY A 926 -37.73 11.08 -38.48
CA GLY A 926 -37.82 12.55 -38.50
C GLY A 926 -37.77 13.17 -37.10
N LEU A 927 -38.36 12.52 -36.10
CA LEU A 927 -38.38 12.99 -34.71
C LEU A 927 -37.03 12.76 -34.03
N VAL A 928 -36.35 11.64 -34.28
CA VAL A 928 -35.01 11.38 -33.75
C VAL A 928 -34.05 12.50 -34.17
N ALA A 929 -34.02 12.86 -35.45
CA ALA A 929 -33.15 13.92 -35.95
C ALA A 929 -33.46 15.30 -35.34
N GLN A 930 -34.72 15.58 -34.98
CA GLN A 930 -35.14 16.87 -34.42
C GLN A 930 -35.04 16.96 -32.90
N GLU A 931 -35.21 15.85 -32.18
CA GLU A 931 -35.43 15.85 -30.72
C GLU A 931 -34.31 15.20 -29.90
N THR A 932 -33.29 14.59 -30.52
CA THR A 932 -32.16 13.94 -29.80
C THR A 932 -31.54 14.85 -28.75
N GLU A 933 -31.27 16.12 -29.06
CA GLU A 933 -30.65 17.05 -28.11
C GLU A 933 -31.59 17.45 -26.95
N LYS A 934 -32.91 17.46 -27.17
CA LYS A 934 -33.88 17.64 -26.07
C LYS A 934 -33.87 16.44 -25.12
N ILE A 935 -33.78 15.23 -25.66
CA ILE A 935 -33.68 13.99 -24.86
C ILE A 935 -32.36 13.97 -24.10
N ARG A 936 -31.26 14.42 -24.73
CA ARG A 936 -29.95 14.60 -24.07
C ARG A 936 -30.06 15.53 -22.88
N ALA A 937 -30.64 16.72 -23.09
CA ALA A 937 -30.85 17.68 -22.02
C ALA A 937 -31.74 17.12 -20.90
N LEU A 938 -32.82 16.41 -21.25
CA LEU A 938 -33.72 15.80 -20.27
C LEU A 938 -33.01 14.70 -19.46
N PHE A 939 -32.31 13.78 -20.13
CA PHE A 939 -31.54 12.71 -19.51
C PHE A 939 -30.46 13.29 -18.58
N GLU A 940 -29.73 14.30 -19.05
CA GLU A 940 -28.71 15.00 -18.27
C GLU A 940 -29.31 15.75 -17.07
N SER A 941 -30.45 16.43 -17.23
CA SER A 941 -31.14 17.09 -16.10
C SER A 941 -31.72 16.12 -15.07
N THR A 942 -31.84 14.83 -15.42
CA THR A 942 -32.33 13.79 -14.53
C THR A 942 -31.19 13.13 -13.75
N PHE A 943 -30.07 12.86 -14.43
CA PHE A 943 -28.97 12.06 -13.88
C PHE A 943 -27.69 12.84 -13.58
N HIS A 944 -27.54 14.07 -14.08
CA HIS A 944 -26.40 14.96 -13.85
C HIS A 944 -25.03 14.29 -14.10
N HIS A 945 -24.90 13.53 -15.19
CA HIS A 945 -23.67 12.78 -15.50
C HIS A 945 -22.47 13.70 -15.82
N ALA A 946 -22.69 14.96 -16.20
CA ALA A 946 -21.64 15.95 -16.34
C ALA A 946 -20.89 16.20 -15.02
N GLU A 947 -21.54 16.03 -13.87
CA GLU A 947 -20.95 16.15 -12.53
C GLU A 947 -20.41 14.82 -11.98
N PHE A 948 -20.59 13.72 -12.71
CA PHE A 948 -20.05 12.43 -12.32
C PHE A 948 -18.52 12.47 -12.40
N THR A 949 -17.89 12.22 -11.25
CA THR A 949 -16.43 12.24 -11.06
C THR A 949 -15.84 10.83 -11.01
N GLY A 950 -16.68 9.81 -10.83
CA GLY A 950 -16.31 8.40 -10.74
C GLY A 950 -17.11 7.72 -9.65
N ARG A 951 -16.70 6.49 -9.29
CA ARG A 951 -17.35 5.71 -8.23
C ARG A 951 -17.29 6.38 -6.85
N SER A 952 -16.34 7.30 -6.63
CA SER A 952 -16.16 8.16 -5.46
C SER A 952 -17.47 8.67 -4.84
N GLY A 953 -18.31 9.28 -5.67
CA GLY A 953 -19.57 9.88 -5.28
C GLY A 953 -20.76 8.92 -5.25
N THR A 954 -20.56 7.62 -5.48
CA THR A 954 -21.65 6.64 -5.65
C THR A 954 -21.48 5.35 -4.85
N PHE A 955 -20.50 5.29 -3.95
CA PHE A 955 -20.29 4.17 -3.02
C PHE A 955 -19.88 4.67 -1.62
N PHE A 956 -19.93 3.79 -0.62
CA PHE A 956 -19.95 4.17 0.81
C PHE A 956 -18.80 3.58 1.66
N ALA A 957 -17.71 3.15 1.00
CA ALA A 957 -16.52 2.57 1.64
C ALA A 957 -15.30 2.81 0.74
N TYR A 958 -14.11 2.37 1.15
CA TYR A 958 -12.85 2.67 0.45
C TYR A 958 -12.62 4.18 0.36
N GLU A 959 -12.49 4.74 -0.85
CA GLU A 959 -12.43 6.17 -1.07
C GLU A 959 -13.81 6.85 -0.96
N GLY A 960 -14.92 6.10 -0.89
CA GLY A 960 -16.29 6.60 -1.04
C GLY A 960 -16.82 7.55 0.01
N LEU A 961 -18.08 7.94 -0.15
CA LEU A 961 -18.78 8.92 0.68
C LEU A 961 -18.72 8.54 2.17
N GLY A 962 -18.31 9.50 3.01
CA GLY A 962 -18.22 9.34 4.46
C GLY A 962 -17.03 8.50 4.96
N SER A 963 -16.16 8.01 4.06
CA SER A 963 -15.00 7.20 4.40
C SER A 963 -13.74 8.05 4.58
N ILE A 964 -13.02 7.84 5.68
CA ILE A 964 -11.68 8.40 5.88
C ILE A 964 -10.67 7.52 5.17
N TYR A 965 -9.83 8.10 4.31
CA TYR A 965 -8.71 7.40 3.68
C TYR A 965 -7.38 7.85 4.29
N TRP A 966 -6.82 7.03 5.18
CA TRP A 966 -5.78 7.42 6.13
C TRP A 966 -4.49 7.92 5.47
N HIS A 967 -4.13 7.37 4.31
CA HIS A 967 -2.93 7.83 3.59
C HIS A 967 -3.01 9.33 3.23
N MET A 968 -4.18 9.85 2.87
CA MET A 968 -4.31 11.28 2.56
C MET A 968 -4.26 12.16 3.82
N VAL A 969 -4.78 11.66 4.94
CA VAL A 969 -4.68 12.33 6.25
C VAL A 969 -3.22 12.44 6.69
N ALA A 970 -2.43 11.38 6.54
CA ALA A 970 -1.01 11.44 6.90
C ALA A 970 -0.17 12.29 5.93
N LYS A 971 -0.54 12.38 4.64
CA LYS A 971 0.03 13.39 3.74
C LYS A 971 -0.27 14.82 4.21
N LEU A 972 -1.49 15.06 4.73
CA LEU A 972 -1.87 16.34 5.33
C LEU A 972 -0.97 16.66 6.52
N LEU A 973 -0.81 15.69 7.43
CA LEU A 973 0.07 15.81 8.59
C LEU A 973 1.51 16.15 8.17
N LEU A 974 2.07 15.45 7.18
CA LEU A 974 3.41 15.72 6.66
C LEU A 974 3.51 17.11 6.01
N ALA A 975 2.51 17.54 5.24
CA ALA A 975 2.50 18.86 4.62
C ALA A 975 2.46 20.00 5.67
N VAL A 976 1.73 19.81 6.76
CA VAL A 976 1.71 20.75 7.89
C VAL A 976 3.06 20.75 8.62
N GLN A 977 3.67 19.58 8.82
CA GLN A 977 5.02 19.48 9.39
C GLN A 977 6.05 20.23 8.54
N GLU A 978 6.11 19.96 7.23
CA GLU A 978 7.03 20.66 6.31
C GLU A 978 6.81 22.18 6.33
N THR A 979 5.54 22.61 6.48
CA THR A 979 5.19 24.03 6.58
C THR A 979 5.66 24.67 7.88
N ALA A 980 5.46 23.99 9.02
CA ALA A 980 5.93 24.44 10.33
C ALA A 980 7.45 24.55 10.38
N LEU A 981 8.17 23.54 9.86
CA LEU A 981 9.64 23.55 9.80
C LEU A 981 10.20 24.67 8.93
N ARG A 982 9.55 24.93 7.78
CA ARG A 982 9.95 26.04 6.88
C ARG A 982 9.72 27.41 7.51
N LEU A 983 8.75 27.53 8.41
CA LEU A 983 8.36 28.78 9.08
C LEU A 983 8.75 28.78 10.56
N LYS A 984 9.75 27.98 10.96
CA LYS A 984 10.09 27.78 12.38
C LYS A 984 10.53 29.04 13.11
N ASP A 985 11.10 30.00 12.38
CA ASP A 985 11.55 31.29 12.92
C ASP A 985 10.47 32.38 12.84
N ASP A 986 9.28 32.06 12.33
CA ASP A 986 8.12 32.95 12.25
C ASP A 986 7.24 32.77 13.50
N GLY A 987 6.69 33.86 14.04
CA GLY A 987 5.78 33.81 15.19
C GLY A 987 4.49 33.00 14.94
N ILE A 988 4.18 32.70 13.69
CA ILE A 988 3.05 31.85 13.29
C ILE A 988 3.25 30.36 13.62
N VAL A 989 4.49 29.91 13.85
CA VAL A 989 4.82 28.48 14.01
C VAL A 989 4.00 27.82 15.11
N THR A 990 3.76 28.50 16.23
CA THR A 990 2.96 27.96 17.35
C THR A 990 1.56 27.55 16.90
N ARG A 991 0.88 28.36 16.09
CA ARG A 991 -0.44 28.03 15.54
C ARG A 991 -0.38 26.82 14.60
N LEU A 992 0.69 26.70 13.80
CA LEU A 992 0.89 25.53 12.93
C LEU A 992 1.12 24.25 13.74
N LEU A 993 1.88 24.32 14.84
CA LEU A 993 2.10 23.18 15.74
C LEU A 993 0.81 22.74 16.44
N GLU A 994 -0.04 23.68 16.85
CA GLU A 994 -1.37 23.36 17.38
C GLU A 994 -2.24 22.64 16.34
N ARG A 995 -2.23 23.08 15.08
CA ARG A 995 -2.94 22.39 13.99
C ARG A 995 -2.35 21.00 13.71
N TYR A 996 -1.02 20.88 13.74
CA TYR A 996 -0.33 19.59 13.59
C TYR A 996 -0.78 18.60 14.67
N ALA A 997 -0.76 19.02 15.94
CA ALA A 997 -1.16 18.20 17.08
C ALA A 997 -2.64 17.77 16.99
N ASP A 998 -3.55 18.67 16.59
CA ASP A 998 -4.97 18.36 16.39
C ASP A 998 -5.19 17.31 15.27
N ILE A 999 -4.47 17.42 14.14
CA ILE A 999 -4.53 16.39 13.08
C ILE A 999 -3.95 15.06 13.57
N ARG A 1000 -2.83 15.09 14.31
CA ARG A 1000 -2.13 13.90 14.84
C ARG A 1000 -3.03 13.08 15.76
N GLN A 1001 -3.81 13.74 16.62
CA GLN A 1001 -4.75 13.08 17.54
C GLN A 1001 -5.83 12.27 16.80
N GLY A 1002 -6.13 12.60 15.54
CA GLY A 1002 -7.10 11.89 14.71
C GLY A 1002 -6.65 10.52 14.20
N LEU A 1003 -5.36 10.22 14.26
CA LEU A 1003 -4.80 8.97 13.73
C LEU A 1003 -5.07 7.77 14.64
N GLY A 1004 -5.03 6.57 14.04
CA GLY A 1004 -5.52 5.33 14.66
C GLY A 1004 -4.88 4.98 15.99
N PHE A 1005 -3.56 5.09 16.10
CA PHE A 1005 -2.81 4.70 17.31
C PHE A 1005 -3.11 5.59 18.53
N ASN A 1006 -3.70 6.78 18.34
CA ASN A 1006 -4.17 7.66 19.41
C ASN A 1006 -5.59 7.33 19.90
N LYS A 1007 -6.24 6.29 19.34
CA LYS A 1007 -7.61 5.91 19.65
C LYS A 1007 -7.70 4.63 20.47
N GLN A 1008 -8.80 4.50 21.20
CA GLN A 1008 -9.18 3.24 21.82
C GLN A 1008 -9.69 2.25 20.76
N PRO A 1009 -9.57 0.93 21.00
CA PRO A 1009 -9.96 -0.09 20.02
C PRO A 1009 -11.42 -0.03 19.56
N ASP A 1010 -12.34 0.47 20.39
CA ASP A 1010 -13.76 0.62 20.05
C ASP A 1010 -14.06 1.78 19.09
N SER A 1011 -13.30 2.87 19.19
CA SER A 1011 -13.36 4.00 18.26
C SER A 1011 -12.67 3.68 16.94
N PHE A 1012 -11.53 2.99 16.99
CA PHE A 1012 -10.77 2.62 15.79
C PHE A 1012 -11.36 1.40 15.06
N GLY A 1013 -11.91 0.45 15.82
CA GLY A 1013 -12.49 -0.80 15.31
C GLY A 1013 -11.47 -1.89 14.97
N ALA A 1014 -10.24 -1.80 15.47
CA ALA A 1014 -9.18 -2.79 15.31
C ALA A 1014 -8.06 -2.56 16.36
N PHE A 1015 -6.92 -3.24 16.22
CA PHE A 1015 -5.69 -2.90 16.96
C PHE A 1015 -5.20 -1.49 16.58
N PRO A 1016 -5.14 -0.52 17.52
CA PRO A 1016 -4.74 0.86 17.21
C PRO A 1016 -3.31 0.99 16.65
N THR A 1017 -2.42 0.05 16.97
CA THR A 1017 -1.03 0.06 16.49
C THR A 1017 -0.90 -0.35 15.02
N ASP A 1018 -1.87 -1.11 14.48
CA ASP A 1018 -1.81 -1.61 13.11
C ASP A 1018 -2.31 -0.54 12.13
N PRO A 1019 -1.60 -0.30 11.02
CA PRO A 1019 -2.08 0.59 9.96
C PRO A 1019 -3.17 -0.07 9.12
N TYR A 1020 -4.16 0.74 8.71
CA TYR A 1020 -5.27 0.36 7.83
C TYR A 1020 -5.43 1.38 6.72
N SER A 1021 -5.96 0.98 5.56
CA SER A 1021 -6.13 1.92 4.43
C SER A 1021 -7.23 2.96 4.69
N HIS A 1022 -8.38 2.54 5.23
CA HIS A 1022 -9.55 3.41 5.36
C HIS A 1022 -10.48 3.01 6.51
N THR A 1023 -11.33 3.95 6.93
CA THR A 1023 -12.41 3.72 7.92
C THR A 1023 -13.73 4.27 7.34
N PRO A 1024 -14.64 3.40 6.88
CA PRO A 1024 -15.95 3.83 6.39
C PRO A 1024 -16.82 4.40 7.51
N LYS A 1025 -17.77 5.28 7.15
CA LYS A 1025 -18.76 5.82 8.10
C LYS A 1025 -19.50 4.70 8.81
N GLY A 1026 -19.52 4.77 10.14
CA GLY A 1026 -20.23 3.83 11.00
C GLY A 1026 -19.61 2.43 11.09
N ARG A 1027 -18.38 2.22 10.58
CA ARG A 1027 -17.65 0.95 10.64
C ARG A 1027 -16.24 1.14 11.20
N GLY A 1028 -15.62 0.04 11.60
CA GLY A 1028 -14.21 0.01 12.01
C GLY A 1028 -13.22 0.10 10.85
N ALA A 1029 -11.93 0.21 11.17
CA ALA A 1029 -10.83 0.24 10.22
C ALA A 1029 -10.81 -0.98 9.28
N LYS A 1030 -10.50 -0.76 7.99
CA LYS A 1030 -10.52 -1.77 6.91
C LYS A 1030 -9.23 -1.80 6.10
N GLN A 1031 -8.92 -3.00 5.62
CA GLN A 1031 -7.73 -3.35 4.85
C GLN A 1031 -6.40 -3.16 5.62
N PRO A 1032 -5.97 -4.16 6.43
CA PRO A 1032 -4.79 -4.04 7.29
C PRO A 1032 -3.46 -4.00 6.51
N GLY A 1033 -2.43 -3.45 7.13
CA GLY A 1033 -1.02 -3.65 6.77
C GLY A 1033 -0.46 -2.67 5.74
N MET A 1034 -0.20 -3.14 4.53
CA MET A 1034 0.64 -2.48 3.51
C MET A 1034 -0.03 -1.29 2.79
N THR A 1035 -0.43 -0.27 3.55
CA THR A 1035 -0.97 1.01 3.04
C THR A 1035 0.14 2.07 2.90
N GLY A 1036 -0.03 3.02 1.96
CA GLY A 1036 0.91 4.14 1.80
C GLY A 1036 0.95 5.12 2.98
N LEU A 1037 -0.04 5.04 3.89
CA LEU A 1037 -0.04 5.76 5.18
C LEU A 1037 1.30 5.64 5.92
N VAL A 1038 1.84 4.41 5.97
CA VAL A 1038 2.98 4.10 6.84
C VAL A 1038 4.21 4.93 6.50
N LYS A 1039 4.44 5.21 5.21
CA LYS A 1039 5.63 5.95 4.78
C LYS A 1039 5.55 7.41 5.23
N GLU A 1040 4.35 8.00 5.19
CA GLU A 1040 4.14 9.38 5.63
C GLU A 1040 4.34 9.48 7.15
N GLU A 1041 3.83 8.49 7.91
CA GLU A 1041 3.98 8.47 9.36
C GLU A 1041 5.42 8.25 9.82
N ILE A 1042 6.24 7.52 9.05
CA ILE A 1042 7.68 7.41 9.32
C ILE A 1042 8.37 8.76 9.11
N LEU A 1043 8.07 9.47 8.02
CA LEU A 1043 8.64 10.80 7.75
C LEU A 1043 8.21 11.81 8.82
N THR A 1044 6.94 11.82 9.22
CA THR A 1044 6.49 12.70 10.29
C THR A 1044 7.17 12.33 11.61
N ARG A 1045 7.39 11.04 11.87
CA ARG A 1045 8.08 10.58 13.07
C ARG A 1045 9.52 11.09 13.15
N PHE A 1046 10.25 11.21 12.03
CA PHE A 1046 11.60 11.80 12.03
C PHE A 1046 11.60 13.23 12.56
N GLY A 1047 10.60 14.03 12.18
CA GLY A 1047 10.40 15.37 12.73
C GLY A 1047 10.00 15.34 14.21
N GLU A 1048 9.10 14.43 14.62
CA GLU A 1048 8.66 14.29 16.02
C GLU A 1048 9.79 13.87 16.98
N VAL A 1049 10.75 13.07 16.50
CA VAL A 1049 11.94 12.71 17.27
C VAL A 1049 13.13 13.66 17.04
N GLY A 1050 12.90 14.72 16.27
CA GLY A 1050 13.74 15.91 16.17
C GLY A 1050 15.02 15.76 15.37
N TRP A 1051 15.02 15.07 14.23
CA TRP A 1051 16.19 15.01 13.35
C TRP A 1051 15.86 15.21 11.87
N PHE A 1052 16.80 15.81 11.15
CA PHE A 1052 16.75 16.11 9.73
C PHE A 1052 18.13 16.00 9.08
N ILE A 1053 18.16 16.00 7.75
CA ILE A 1053 19.40 16.11 6.96
C ILE A 1053 19.35 17.41 6.19
N GLN A 1054 20.40 18.21 6.30
CA GLN A 1054 20.55 19.47 5.58
C GLN A 1054 22.02 19.65 5.16
N ASP A 1055 22.24 19.97 3.89
CA ASP A 1055 23.57 20.28 3.35
C ASP A 1055 24.66 19.24 3.69
N GLY A 1056 24.30 17.96 3.67
CA GLY A 1056 25.19 16.82 3.96
C GLY A 1056 25.46 16.60 5.46
N ALA A 1057 24.75 17.30 6.35
CA ALA A 1057 24.88 17.22 7.80
C ALA A 1057 23.58 16.73 8.46
N LEU A 1058 23.73 15.93 9.52
CA LEU A 1058 22.64 15.62 10.44
C LEU A 1058 22.39 16.81 11.36
N VAL A 1059 21.13 17.25 11.40
CA VAL A 1059 20.66 18.38 12.20
C VAL A 1059 19.61 17.88 13.16
N PHE A 1060 19.78 18.21 14.44
CA PHE A 1060 18.79 17.92 15.48
C PHE A 1060 17.98 19.19 15.78
N ASP A 1061 16.67 19.10 15.67
CA ASP A 1061 15.78 20.25 15.88
C ASP A 1061 14.62 19.83 16.80
N PRO A 1062 14.55 20.35 18.04
CA PRO A 1062 13.59 19.91 19.04
C PRO A 1062 12.17 20.44 18.83
N LEU A 1063 11.88 21.18 17.74
CA LEU A 1063 10.61 21.91 17.53
C LEU A 1063 9.34 21.07 17.78
N LEU A 1064 9.36 19.80 17.39
CA LEU A 1064 8.20 18.89 17.44
C LEU A 1064 8.31 17.81 18.53
N ILE A 1065 9.36 17.84 19.36
CA ILE A 1065 9.55 16.83 20.42
C ILE A 1065 8.50 17.05 21.51
N ASP A 1066 7.64 16.06 21.73
CA ASP A 1066 6.70 16.05 22.85
C ASP A 1066 7.41 15.63 24.15
N ARG A 1067 7.33 16.48 25.17
CA ARG A 1067 7.84 16.19 26.52
C ARG A 1067 7.22 14.94 27.12
N GLN A 1068 5.98 14.61 26.76
CA GLN A 1068 5.27 13.44 27.28
C GLN A 1068 5.88 12.11 26.79
N GLU A 1069 6.67 12.13 25.71
CA GLU A 1069 7.35 10.94 25.19
C GLU A 1069 8.70 10.66 25.87
N LEU A 1070 9.18 11.54 26.73
CA LEU A 1070 10.40 11.31 27.50
C LEU A 1070 10.13 10.27 28.59
N LEU A 1071 11.05 9.31 28.73
CA LEU A 1071 10.92 8.21 29.69
C LEU A 1071 10.81 8.72 31.13
N ASP A 1072 9.80 8.25 31.87
CA ASP A 1072 9.67 8.54 33.31
C ASP A 1072 10.56 7.63 34.18
N GLU A 1073 10.89 6.43 33.67
CA GLU A 1073 11.65 5.39 34.35
C GLU A 1073 12.79 4.87 33.46
N PRO A 1074 13.86 4.25 34.03
CA PRO A 1074 14.90 3.63 33.22
C PRO A 1074 14.34 2.59 32.25
N SER A 1075 14.90 2.54 31.04
CA SER A 1075 14.49 1.61 29.97
C SER A 1075 15.71 1.07 29.22
N VAL A 1076 15.48 0.22 28.22
CA VAL A 1076 16.51 -0.33 27.34
C VAL A 1076 16.09 -0.15 25.89
N LEU A 1077 16.97 0.39 25.05
CA LEU A 1077 16.84 0.30 23.60
C LEU A 1077 17.62 -0.92 23.11
N SER A 1078 16.90 -1.96 22.70
CA SER A 1078 17.48 -3.03 21.87
C SER A 1078 17.60 -2.53 20.42
N CYS A 1079 18.80 -2.63 19.84
CA CYS A 1079 19.10 -2.22 18.47
C CYS A 1079 20.08 -3.19 17.79
N LEU A 1080 20.37 -2.97 16.52
CA LEU A 1080 21.37 -3.73 15.76
C LEU A 1080 22.55 -2.82 15.39
N ASP A 1081 23.77 -3.32 15.52
CA ASP A 1081 24.93 -2.70 14.88
C ASP A 1081 25.04 -3.05 13.40
N ILE A 1082 25.89 -2.32 12.67
CA ILE A 1082 26.11 -2.51 11.22
C ILE A 1082 26.50 -3.96 10.86
N ALA A 1083 27.15 -4.69 11.76
CA ALA A 1083 27.52 -6.09 11.57
C ALA A 1083 26.35 -7.07 11.84
N GLY A 1084 25.15 -6.57 12.10
CA GLY A 1084 23.94 -7.35 12.36
C GLY A 1084 23.88 -7.94 13.77
N ARG A 1085 24.70 -7.48 14.71
CA ARG A 1085 24.71 -7.96 16.09
C ARG A 1085 23.77 -7.14 16.95
N ARG A 1086 22.97 -7.81 17.79
CA ARG A 1086 22.09 -7.15 18.75
C ARG A 1086 22.90 -6.48 19.86
N GLN A 1087 22.52 -5.25 20.19
CA GLN A 1087 23.06 -4.48 21.29
C GLN A 1087 21.91 -3.89 22.11
N ASP A 1088 22.08 -3.89 23.43
CA ASP A 1088 21.15 -3.28 24.36
C ASP A 1088 21.80 -2.04 24.97
N LEU A 1089 21.10 -0.91 24.91
CA LEU A 1089 21.54 0.37 25.42
C LEU A 1089 20.66 0.79 26.60
N ASP A 1090 21.25 0.89 27.79
CA ASP A 1090 20.57 1.40 28.98
C ASP A 1090 20.21 2.89 28.82
N LEU A 1091 18.98 3.22 29.16
CA LEU A 1091 18.40 4.55 29.05
C LEU A 1091 18.01 5.08 30.43
N ALA A 1092 18.38 6.33 30.70
CA ALA A 1092 17.99 7.01 31.93
C ALA A 1092 16.59 7.66 31.80
N PRO A 1093 15.91 7.97 32.93
CA PRO A 1093 14.74 8.84 32.90
C PRO A 1093 15.04 10.20 32.25
N GLY A 1094 14.05 10.81 31.61
CA GLY A 1094 14.16 12.09 30.92
C GLY A 1094 14.77 12.02 29.52
N CYS A 1095 14.93 10.81 28.96
CA CYS A 1095 15.44 10.61 27.60
C CYS A 1095 14.43 9.91 26.68
N LEU A 1096 14.70 10.01 25.38
CA LEU A 1096 14.04 9.31 24.27
C LEU A 1096 15.15 8.70 23.42
N ALA A 1097 14.96 7.49 22.88
CA ALA A 1097 15.98 6.87 22.03
C ALA A 1097 15.39 6.24 20.76
N TYR A 1098 16.18 6.29 19.68
CA TYR A 1098 15.82 5.76 18.37
C TYR A 1098 17.09 5.43 17.57
N THR A 1099 16.94 5.07 16.30
CA THR A 1099 18.05 4.77 15.38
C THR A 1099 17.99 5.66 14.14
N ILE A 1100 19.16 6.03 13.61
CA ILE A 1100 19.34 6.67 12.30
C ILE A 1100 20.41 5.88 11.55
N CYS A 1101 20.09 5.32 10.38
CA CYS A 1101 21.01 4.47 9.62
C CYS A 1101 21.61 3.34 10.49
N GLN A 1102 20.82 2.74 11.39
CA GLN A 1102 21.22 1.79 12.46
C GLN A 1102 22.06 2.36 13.62
N THR A 1103 22.47 3.62 13.59
CA THR A 1103 23.21 4.23 14.70
C THR A 1103 22.24 4.64 15.81
N PRO A 1104 22.41 4.17 17.06
CA PRO A 1104 21.55 4.58 18.16
C PRO A 1104 21.76 6.06 18.52
N VAL A 1105 20.65 6.77 18.70
CA VAL A 1105 20.60 8.18 19.09
C VAL A 1105 19.77 8.30 20.36
N VAL A 1106 20.32 8.97 21.37
CA VAL A 1106 19.64 9.29 22.63
C VAL A 1106 19.43 10.79 22.71
N ILE A 1107 18.17 11.23 22.78
CA ILE A 1107 17.80 12.62 23.09
C ILE A 1107 17.73 12.76 24.60
N GLU A 1108 18.51 13.69 25.16
CA GLU A 1108 18.49 14.05 26.58
C GLU A 1108 18.05 15.50 26.74
N VAL A 1109 17.05 15.76 27.59
CA VAL A 1109 16.69 17.14 27.92
C VAL A 1109 17.68 17.69 28.95
N SER A 1110 18.33 18.79 28.61
CA SER A 1110 19.37 19.40 29.45
C SER A 1110 19.34 20.93 29.36
N ASN A 1111 19.91 21.58 30.38
CA ASN A 1111 20.17 23.02 30.34
C ASN A 1111 21.33 23.39 29.41
N ALA A 1112 22.19 22.43 29.07
CA ALA A 1112 23.29 22.59 28.13
C ALA A 1112 22.98 21.82 26.83
N GLU A 1113 23.06 22.52 25.70
CA GLU A 1113 22.84 21.99 24.36
C GLU A 1113 24.16 21.47 23.77
N GLY A 1114 24.11 20.39 22.99
CA GLY A 1114 25.30 19.82 22.37
C GLY A 1114 25.12 18.38 21.91
N VAL A 1115 26.06 17.88 21.10
CA VAL A 1115 26.08 16.49 20.62
C VAL A 1115 27.34 15.79 21.13
N ALA A 1116 27.16 14.66 21.83
CA ALA A 1116 28.24 13.75 22.16
C ALA A 1116 28.28 12.59 21.17
N VAL A 1117 29.39 12.48 20.44
CA VAL A 1117 29.65 11.44 19.45
C VAL A 1117 30.53 10.37 20.07
N TYR A 1118 30.03 9.14 20.13
CA TYR A 1118 30.78 7.99 20.64
C TYR A 1118 31.27 7.16 19.46
N PHE A 1119 32.58 6.92 19.40
CA PHE A 1119 33.22 6.13 18.36
C PHE A 1119 33.39 4.67 18.81
N ALA A 1120 33.43 3.76 17.84
CA ALA A 1120 33.63 2.34 18.09
C ALA A 1120 34.96 2.00 18.77
N ASP A 1121 35.97 2.87 18.68
CA ASP A 1121 37.26 2.74 19.36
C ASP A 1121 37.26 3.27 20.81
N GLY A 1122 36.11 3.73 21.31
CA GLY A 1122 35.93 4.27 22.66
C GLY A 1122 36.21 5.77 22.80
N ARG A 1123 36.64 6.46 21.74
CA ARG A 1123 36.76 7.92 21.77
C ARG A 1123 35.37 8.57 21.89
N VAL A 1124 35.33 9.72 22.56
CA VAL A 1124 34.13 10.56 22.66
C VAL A 1124 34.48 11.98 22.25
N GLN A 1125 33.72 12.54 21.31
CA GLN A 1125 33.85 13.93 20.87
C GLN A 1125 32.60 14.70 21.29
N GLN A 1126 32.79 15.87 21.92
CA GLN A 1126 31.70 16.80 22.24
C GLN A 1126 31.65 17.88 21.17
N LEU A 1127 30.46 18.20 20.71
CA LEU A 1127 30.17 19.26 19.76
C LEU A 1127 29.19 20.24 20.39
N ASP A 1128 29.44 21.53 20.21
CA ASP A 1128 28.49 22.57 20.60
C ASP A 1128 27.38 22.68 19.55
N GLY A 1129 26.15 22.97 20.00
CA GLY A 1129 24.97 23.11 19.14
C GLY A 1129 24.35 21.78 18.72
N HIS A 1130 23.55 21.80 17.65
CA HIS A 1130 22.70 20.67 17.23
C HIS A 1130 23.03 20.12 15.84
N VAL A 1131 24.22 20.39 15.32
CA VAL A 1131 24.63 19.96 13.97
C VAL A 1131 25.83 19.04 14.07
N LEU A 1132 25.70 17.86 13.49
CA LEU A 1132 26.82 16.96 13.24
C LEU A 1132 27.50 17.39 11.95
N ASP A 1133 28.80 17.67 11.97
CA ASP A 1133 29.49 18.13 10.75
C ASP A 1133 29.39 17.10 9.60
N GLY A 1134 29.70 17.53 8.38
CA GLY A 1134 29.54 16.68 7.19
C GLY A 1134 30.45 15.44 7.17
N ALA A 1135 31.60 15.46 7.87
CA ALA A 1135 32.49 14.30 7.94
C ALA A 1135 31.92 13.23 8.88
N LEU A 1136 31.46 13.65 10.06
CA LEU A 1136 30.82 12.79 11.03
C LEU A 1136 29.46 12.25 10.53
N SER A 1137 28.68 13.09 9.87
CA SER A 1137 27.41 12.67 9.25
C SER A 1137 27.63 11.60 8.17
N ARG A 1138 28.71 11.69 7.39
CA ARG A 1138 29.05 10.69 6.38
C ARG A 1138 29.34 9.31 6.98
N HIS A 1139 29.95 9.21 8.15
CA HIS A 1139 30.14 7.91 8.81
C HIS A 1139 28.80 7.21 9.09
N ILE A 1140 27.77 7.97 9.46
CA ILE A 1140 26.41 7.46 9.69
C ILE A 1140 25.75 7.09 8.36
N PHE A 1141 25.77 7.98 7.37
CA PHE A 1141 25.16 7.74 6.05
C PHE A 1141 25.78 6.55 5.31
N ALA A 1142 27.10 6.43 5.36
CA ALA A 1142 27.87 5.34 4.78
C ALA A 1142 27.79 4.04 5.59
N ARG A 1143 27.13 4.07 6.77
CA ARG A 1143 26.92 2.90 7.63
C ARG A 1143 28.22 2.12 7.86
N ASP A 1144 29.31 2.82 8.15
CA ASP A 1144 30.64 2.21 8.25
C ASP A 1144 30.99 1.71 9.66
N GLY A 1145 30.10 1.96 10.63
CA GLY A 1145 30.25 1.54 12.02
C GLY A 1145 31.30 2.32 12.82
N GLN A 1146 31.86 3.41 12.30
CA GLN A 1146 32.84 4.21 13.04
C GLN A 1146 32.21 4.95 14.23
N ILE A 1147 30.97 5.41 14.08
CA ILE A 1147 30.17 6.00 15.16
C ILE A 1147 29.29 4.89 15.76
N SER A 1148 29.45 4.63 17.05
CA SER A 1148 28.68 3.61 17.77
C SER A 1148 27.41 4.15 18.40
N ARG A 1149 27.36 5.45 18.74
CA ARG A 1149 26.19 6.10 19.36
C ARG A 1149 26.30 7.63 19.29
N LEU A 1150 25.14 8.29 19.23
CA LEU A 1150 25.00 9.72 19.53
C LEU A 1150 24.19 9.96 20.80
N THR A 1151 24.60 10.95 21.60
CA THR A 1151 23.76 11.55 22.63
C THR A 1151 23.58 13.03 22.32
N VAL A 1152 22.34 13.44 22.09
CA VAL A 1152 21.96 14.79 21.69
C VAL A 1152 21.27 15.46 22.87
N ARG A 1153 21.86 16.53 23.37
CA ARG A 1153 21.30 17.31 24.47
C ARG A 1153 20.54 18.49 23.89
N VAL A 1154 19.24 18.55 24.18
CA VAL A 1154 18.35 19.60 23.68
C VAL A 1154 17.72 20.36 24.84
N ARG A 1155 17.45 21.64 24.61
CA ARG A 1155 16.57 22.42 25.48
C ARG A 1155 15.17 22.46 24.88
N LEU A 1156 14.17 22.03 25.64
CA LEU A 1156 12.78 22.17 25.22
C LEU A 1156 12.22 23.52 25.71
N GLY A 1157 11.56 24.25 24.81
CA GLY A 1157 10.78 25.45 25.16
C GLY A 1157 9.66 25.11 26.16
N GLY A 1158 9.26 26.09 26.98
CA GLY A 1158 8.21 25.93 27.99
C GLY A 1158 6.81 25.82 27.40
#